data_AF-A0A9P7EPH0-F1
#
_entry.id   AF-A0A9P7EPH0-F1
#
_cell.length_a   1.000
_cell.length_b   1.000
_cell.length_c   1.000
_cell.angle_alpha   90.00
_cell.angle_beta   90.00
_cell.angle_gamma   90.00
#
_symmetry.space_group_name_H-M   'P 1'
#
loop_
_entity.id
_entity.type
_entity.pdbx_description
1 polymer ?
#
loop_
_entity_poly.entity_id
_entity_poly.type
_entity_poly.pdbx_seq_one_letter_code
_entity_poly.pdbx_strand_id
1 'polypeptide(L)'
;MNMNSTVVYNDLAHPPTTFIEPKYQFRTADGSNNNRDIPDLGKAGTPYARSVQQSNPLPRNQMPDAGLVFDTLLRREKFVKHPAGLSALMFSFAALVIHSVFRTDHTPGKGHINMTSSYVDLAPLYGNDQETQDKAQGGRGLLRPDVFAEDRLLFLPPTVGVLLVLFNRNHNYIARRLLEINERGTWKDPAQHSVSQAQLDKQDEEIFQIARLNNCAWFAAIVFSDYFSCILGIVRQGSSWSLEPFDEIRNNDHQIFERGRGNACSVEFNCLYRWHATTSVEDEEWLTLQFQQLFPTKNPEEITLKDFYQAAAQLEDMEMRMHLDKWTFGNLQRQTEGPNASAFKDSDLANYLMTATSQHAAAFGARGTPSIMRLHEIMGIEANRSWGVCSLNDYRKFLGLKTYSSFLEWNRNHEIAEAAEKLYGHIDNLELYAGIQAEETKPLRKGTGLCPGYTISRAILSDAIALTRGDRFFTQDFTPYNMTAWGFADCQRDPDGYGFGSTLGRLLLRTLPNDYTADSVYTWFPFMHPEPMEGYLKDLGKLDGYTLARPKPRGPCTNVTNYAEVGHVLRNTTKFMPEYVERAAEVIKGEGFFAASENGIEEQKQCISALAPSSEAISKIGTYFYNKTKELIEQHSFSLVGEKTCAINIVRDVLKVVPLSWAATEVAGIPLKTKQRPDGVFTESQLFDMLSEIYQFIFLEVEAAKYMALKRRVKDHVQELARLIEKALGSAQSRMSLAGLFDTLSSFFGGKNQNEIVKRLFELGYSTERVVNSILALLIGATVEMSLALTNVVNQLLDSEKSGDTRDLSSLAAYTIEALRIDPPFAGVYHIAKQDETIGSLTVKQGERLFVDVATANTNEDAFHNPTILDTTGTPRERYLCGDGCFKVLGEGLASTIIAEVLRGILSFDNVRRGPGQSGDLPRFEDNTLPVLRYAYLNEKMLPSAWPTSMVINYDVPA
;
A
#
# COMPACT_ATOMS: atom_id res chain seq x y z
N MET A 1 -23.74 23.05 41.65
CA MET A 1 -22.87 23.19 40.48
C MET A 1 -23.70 23.82 39.37
N ASN A 2 -23.43 25.07 39.01
CA ASN A 2 -24.03 25.65 37.80
C ASN A 2 -23.16 25.20 36.63
N MET A 3 -23.65 24.23 35.88
CA MET A 3 -23.00 23.79 34.65
C MET A 3 -23.07 24.94 33.65
N ASN A 4 -21.92 25.42 33.17
CA ASN A 4 -21.86 26.56 32.25
C ASN A 4 -22.49 26.15 30.91
N SER A 5 -23.65 26.73 30.58
CA SER A 5 -24.41 26.38 29.36
C SER A 5 -23.60 26.61 28.08
N THR A 6 -22.66 27.55 28.08
CA THR A 6 -21.78 27.80 26.93
C THR A 6 -20.79 26.66 26.70
N VAL A 7 -20.30 26.04 27.79
CA VAL A 7 -19.37 24.89 27.69
C VAL A 7 -20.10 23.69 27.08
N VAL A 8 -21.29 23.36 27.59
CA VAL A 8 -22.09 22.22 27.11
C VAL A 8 -22.66 22.45 25.71
N TYR A 9 -23.00 23.69 25.36
CA TYR A 9 -23.41 24.04 24.00
C TYR A 9 -22.29 23.81 22.98
N ASN A 10 -21.04 24.11 23.36
CA ASN A 10 -19.86 23.93 22.50
C ASN A 10 -19.35 22.48 22.46
N ASP A 11 -19.97 21.55 23.19
CA ASP A 11 -19.65 20.11 23.11
C ASP A 11 -20.14 19.49 21.78
N LEU A 12 -21.12 20.12 21.12
CA LEU A 12 -21.67 19.68 19.83
C LEU A 12 -21.41 20.72 18.74
N ALA A 13 -21.19 20.25 17.50
CA ALA A 13 -21.02 21.13 16.36
C ALA A 13 -22.36 21.78 15.95
N HIS A 14 -22.33 23.10 15.78
CA HIS A 14 -23.47 23.89 15.33
C HIS A 14 -23.01 24.86 14.21
N PRO A 15 -23.38 24.62 12.93
CA PRO A 15 -24.21 23.53 12.41
C PRO A 15 -23.52 22.15 12.47
N PRO A 16 -24.27 21.03 12.27
CA PRO A 16 -23.67 19.70 12.15
C PRO A 16 -22.64 19.63 11.02
N THR A 17 -21.55 18.91 11.26
CA THR A 17 -20.42 18.81 10.33
C THR A 17 -20.67 17.86 9.16
N THR A 18 -21.44 16.80 9.36
CA THR A 18 -21.70 15.75 8.36
C THR A 18 -23.17 15.36 8.30
N PHE A 19 -23.59 14.77 7.18
CA PHE A 19 -24.94 14.27 6.94
C PHE A 19 -24.88 12.87 6.35
N ILE A 20 -25.85 12.02 6.69
CA ILE A 20 -25.85 10.58 6.34
C ILE A 20 -26.49 10.27 4.98
N GLU A 21 -27.00 11.27 4.26
CA GLU A 21 -27.64 11.06 2.96
C GLU A 21 -26.61 10.72 1.86
N PRO A 22 -26.86 9.77 0.94
CA PRO A 22 -25.88 9.35 -0.06
C PRO A 22 -25.27 10.48 -0.89
N LYS A 23 -26.05 11.51 -1.27
CA LYS A 23 -25.54 12.69 -2.00
C LYS A 23 -24.45 13.47 -1.26
N TYR A 24 -24.27 13.21 0.04
CA TYR A 24 -23.35 13.90 0.90
C TYR A 24 -22.11 13.09 1.30
N GLN A 25 -22.13 11.81 0.98
CA GLN A 25 -21.08 10.83 1.28
C GLN A 25 -19.85 10.98 0.38
N PHE A 26 -20.04 11.46 -0.86
CA PHE A 26 -19.02 11.44 -1.90
C PHE A 26 -18.71 12.83 -2.46
N ARG A 27 -17.51 12.96 -3.06
CA ARG A 27 -17.10 14.16 -3.81
C ARG A 27 -17.98 14.27 -5.06
N THR A 28 -18.60 15.43 -5.30
CA THR A 28 -19.26 15.67 -6.59
C THR A 28 -18.23 15.79 -7.71
N ALA A 29 -18.64 15.63 -8.97
CA ALA A 29 -17.73 15.71 -10.10
C ALA A 29 -17.09 17.10 -10.27
N ASP A 30 -17.81 18.16 -9.91
CA ASP A 30 -17.38 19.57 -10.00
C ASP A 30 -16.74 20.13 -8.71
N GLY A 31 -16.64 19.31 -7.66
CA GLY A 31 -16.13 19.72 -6.34
C GLY A 31 -17.09 20.61 -5.52
N SER A 32 -18.31 20.86 -6.00
CA SER A 32 -19.35 21.51 -5.19
C SER A 32 -19.65 20.72 -3.91
N ASN A 33 -20.38 21.36 -2.99
CA ASN A 33 -20.90 20.72 -1.78
C ASN A 33 -19.82 20.19 -0.81
N ASN A 34 -18.54 20.51 -1.02
CA ASN A 34 -17.48 20.20 -0.06
C ASN A 34 -17.67 21.02 1.22
N ASN A 35 -17.83 22.34 1.09
CA ASN A 35 -18.40 23.17 2.15
C ASN A 35 -19.94 23.11 2.08
N ARG A 36 -20.58 22.77 3.20
CA ARG A 36 -22.04 22.63 3.30
C ARG A 36 -22.79 23.95 3.43
N ASP A 37 -22.17 24.92 4.08
CA ASP A 37 -22.75 26.25 4.28
C ASP A 37 -22.64 27.09 2.99
N ILE A 38 -21.61 26.82 2.17
CA ILE A 38 -21.33 27.52 0.91
C ILE A 38 -21.06 26.49 -0.20
N PRO A 39 -22.11 25.89 -0.80
CA PRO A 39 -21.96 24.78 -1.74
C PRO A 39 -21.09 25.04 -2.97
N ASP A 40 -21.01 26.28 -3.46
CA ASP A 40 -20.19 26.64 -4.62
C ASP A 40 -18.73 26.98 -4.24
N LEU A 41 -18.36 26.96 -2.95
CA LEU A 41 -16.98 27.27 -2.54
C LEU A 41 -16.02 26.21 -3.09
N GLY A 42 -15.09 26.64 -3.93
CA GLY A 42 -14.09 25.76 -4.55
C GLY A 42 -14.59 24.90 -5.70
N LYS A 43 -15.85 25.11 -6.13
CA LYS A 43 -16.43 24.41 -7.28
C LYS A 43 -15.76 24.82 -8.59
N ALA A 44 -15.61 23.88 -9.52
CA ALA A 44 -15.16 24.15 -10.88
C ALA A 44 -16.08 25.13 -11.63
N GLY A 45 -15.51 25.97 -12.49
CA GLY A 45 -16.24 27.00 -13.24
C GLY A 45 -16.58 28.25 -12.42
N THR A 46 -15.95 28.45 -11.27
CA THR A 46 -16.15 29.64 -10.41
C THR A 46 -14.92 30.57 -10.44
N PRO A 47 -15.07 31.87 -10.08
CA PRO A 47 -13.94 32.80 -10.07
C PRO A 47 -12.84 32.43 -9.08
N TYR A 48 -11.58 32.76 -9.42
CA TYR A 48 -10.48 32.74 -8.45
C TYR A 48 -10.76 33.67 -7.27
N ALA A 49 -10.31 33.26 -6.08
CA ALA A 49 -10.28 34.12 -4.90
C ALA A 49 -9.12 35.13 -4.97
N ARG A 50 -9.12 36.06 -4.01
CA ARG A 50 -7.99 36.98 -3.76
C ARG A 50 -7.69 36.98 -2.28
N SER A 51 -6.44 36.74 -1.93
CA SER A 51 -5.99 36.73 -0.54
C SER A 51 -5.43 38.08 -0.09
N VAL A 52 -4.87 38.88 -1.00
CA VAL A 52 -4.12 40.07 -0.65
C VAL A 52 -4.65 41.33 -1.32
N GLN A 53 -4.83 42.38 -0.52
CA GLN A 53 -5.15 43.71 -1.02
C GLN A 53 -3.91 44.37 -1.63
N GLN A 54 -4.03 44.88 -2.85
CA GLN A 54 -3.01 45.75 -3.44
C GLN A 54 -3.01 47.10 -2.70
N SER A 55 -1.86 47.50 -2.14
CA SER A 55 -1.74 48.78 -1.43
C SER A 55 -0.92 49.83 -2.18
N ASN A 56 -0.03 49.41 -3.07
CA ASN A 56 0.80 50.31 -3.87
C ASN A 56 0.14 50.65 -5.24
N PRO A 57 -0.09 51.94 -5.57
CA PRO A 57 -0.68 52.33 -6.83
C PRO A 57 0.33 52.31 -7.98
N LEU A 58 0.43 51.18 -8.69
CA LEU A 58 1.21 51.07 -9.93
C LEU A 58 0.27 50.85 -11.13
N PRO A 59 -0.02 51.89 -11.93
CA PRO A 59 -0.92 51.76 -13.07
C PRO A 59 -0.25 50.98 -14.22
N ARG A 60 -1.05 50.23 -14.98
CA ARG A 60 -0.56 49.33 -16.04
C ARG A 60 0.30 50.02 -17.11
N ASN A 61 0.02 51.29 -17.42
CA ASN A 61 0.80 52.05 -18.40
C ASN A 61 2.18 52.49 -17.91
N GLN A 62 2.51 52.27 -16.64
CA GLN A 62 3.83 52.50 -16.05
C GLN A 62 4.59 51.19 -15.78
N MET A 63 3.99 50.03 -16.07
CA MET A 63 4.64 48.74 -15.90
C MET A 63 5.56 48.43 -17.09
N PRO A 64 6.71 47.76 -16.87
CA PRO A 64 7.58 47.32 -17.97
C PRO A 64 6.88 46.27 -18.84
N ASP A 65 7.29 46.20 -20.11
CA ASP A 65 6.83 45.13 -21.02
C ASP A 65 7.14 43.74 -20.44
N ALA A 66 6.16 42.83 -20.49
CA ALA A 66 6.31 41.49 -19.90
C ALA A 66 7.41 40.66 -20.56
N GLY A 67 7.60 40.81 -21.88
CA GLY A 67 8.69 40.14 -22.60
C GLY A 67 10.05 40.68 -22.16
N LEU A 68 10.17 42.00 -22.00
CA LEU A 68 11.38 42.62 -21.45
C LEU A 68 11.68 42.14 -20.02
N VAL A 69 10.66 42.02 -19.16
CA VAL A 69 10.82 41.45 -17.81
C VAL A 69 11.37 40.03 -17.88
N PHE A 70 10.80 39.18 -18.75
CA PHE A 70 11.29 37.81 -18.94
C PHE A 70 12.75 37.79 -19.41
N ASP A 71 13.07 38.50 -20.50
CA ASP A 71 14.39 38.48 -21.12
C ASP A 71 15.48 39.03 -20.20
N THR A 72 15.11 39.90 -19.24
CA THR A 72 16.05 40.55 -18.32
C THR A 72 16.21 39.80 -16.99
N LEU A 73 15.11 39.29 -16.42
CA LEU A 73 15.09 38.77 -15.04
C LEU A 73 14.86 37.25 -14.96
N LEU A 74 14.24 36.62 -15.96
CA LEU A 74 13.76 35.23 -15.85
C LEU A 74 14.45 34.27 -16.83
N ARG A 75 14.80 34.71 -18.04
CA ARG A 75 15.40 33.88 -19.09
C ARG A 75 16.68 33.18 -18.61
N ARG A 76 16.74 31.87 -18.79
CA ARG A 76 17.85 30.99 -18.40
C ARG A 76 19.13 31.38 -19.14
N GLU A 77 20.18 31.70 -18.39
CA GLU A 77 21.53 31.86 -18.93
C GLU A 77 22.26 30.52 -19.07
N LYS A 78 22.11 29.66 -18.06
CA LYS A 78 22.70 28.32 -18.00
C LYS A 78 21.89 27.40 -17.11
N PHE A 79 21.99 26.11 -17.34
CA PHE A 79 21.42 25.11 -16.44
C PHE A 79 22.22 25.04 -15.13
N VAL A 80 21.52 25.04 -14.00
CA VAL A 80 22.08 24.85 -12.67
C VAL A 80 21.33 23.70 -12.00
N LYS A 81 22.03 22.61 -11.67
CA LYS A 81 21.44 21.46 -10.97
C LYS A 81 20.76 21.91 -9.68
N HIS A 82 19.61 21.33 -9.38
CA HIS A 82 18.89 21.58 -8.14
C HIS A 82 19.78 21.28 -6.92
N PRO A 83 19.96 22.21 -5.96
CA PRO A 83 20.97 22.10 -4.92
C PRO A 83 20.76 20.90 -3.98
N ALA A 84 19.51 20.51 -3.71
CA ALA A 84 19.21 19.34 -2.89
C ALA A 84 19.36 18.00 -3.63
N GLY A 85 19.52 18.01 -4.96
CA GLY A 85 19.53 16.79 -5.77
C GLY A 85 18.14 16.25 -6.11
N LEU A 86 17.14 17.11 -6.28
CA LEU A 86 15.80 16.69 -6.71
C LEU A 86 15.83 16.24 -8.19
N SER A 87 15.06 15.20 -8.50
CA SER A 87 14.91 14.67 -9.87
C SER A 87 13.87 15.46 -10.67
N ALA A 88 13.85 15.30 -11.99
CA ALA A 88 12.81 15.88 -12.84
C ALA A 88 11.41 15.35 -12.46
N LEU A 89 11.33 14.07 -12.04
CA LEU A 89 10.08 13.42 -11.61
C LEU A 89 9.39 14.15 -10.44
N MET A 90 10.16 14.76 -9.53
CA MET A 90 9.61 15.62 -8.46
C MET A 90 8.74 16.75 -9.03
N PHE A 91 9.19 17.38 -10.11
CA PHE A 91 8.49 18.51 -10.73
C PHE A 91 7.40 18.06 -11.71
N SER A 92 7.53 16.85 -12.29
CA SER A 92 6.39 16.21 -12.95
C SER A 92 5.24 15.93 -11.97
N PHE A 93 5.55 15.47 -10.75
CA PHE A 93 4.54 15.30 -9.71
C PHE A 93 3.98 16.64 -9.20
N ALA A 94 4.84 17.67 -9.08
CA ALA A 94 4.39 19.03 -8.77
C ALA A 94 3.35 19.53 -9.79
N ALA A 95 3.57 19.31 -11.09
CA ALA A 95 2.62 19.66 -12.13
C ALA A 95 1.27 18.96 -11.92
N LEU A 96 1.25 17.68 -11.55
CA LEU A 96 0.02 16.96 -11.23
C LEU A 96 -0.74 17.56 -10.02
N VAL A 97 -0.03 17.92 -8.94
CA VAL A 97 -0.63 18.60 -7.78
C VAL A 97 -1.28 19.91 -8.20
N ILE A 98 -0.59 20.70 -9.02
CA ILE A 98 -1.04 22.02 -9.45
C ILE A 98 -2.26 21.92 -10.38
N HIS A 99 -2.22 21.00 -11.35
CA HIS A 99 -3.33 20.77 -12.27
C HIS A 99 -4.59 20.25 -11.58
N SER A 100 -4.47 19.74 -10.34
CA SER A 100 -5.61 19.37 -9.51
C SER A 100 -6.31 20.55 -8.84
N VAL A 101 -5.69 21.74 -8.79
CA VAL A 101 -6.19 22.87 -7.99
C VAL A 101 -6.53 24.09 -8.85
N PHE A 102 -5.92 24.23 -10.05
CA PHE A 102 -6.34 25.29 -10.99
C PHE A 102 -6.20 24.98 -12.49
N ARG A 103 -7.13 25.56 -13.25
CA ARG A 103 -7.21 25.59 -14.72
C ARG A 103 -7.83 26.92 -15.13
N THR A 104 -7.05 27.84 -15.68
CA THR A 104 -7.58 29.17 -16.07
C THR A 104 -8.36 29.06 -17.37
N ASP A 105 -9.56 29.68 -17.44
CA ASP A 105 -10.30 29.80 -18.70
C ASP A 105 -9.66 30.87 -19.61
N HIS A 106 -9.14 30.44 -20.76
CA HIS A 106 -8.48 31.33 -21.72
C HIS A 106 -9.45 31.95 -22.74
N THR A 107 -10.77 31.70 -22.63
CA THR A 107 -11.79 32.36 -23.43
C THR A 107 -11.76 33.88 -23.17
N PRO A 108 -11.83 34.74 -24.20
CA PRO A 108 -11.83 36.19 -24.02
C PRO A 108 -12.84 36.66 -22.98
N GLY A 109 -12.36 37.38 -21.96
CA GLY A 109 -13.17 37.91 -20.85
C GLY A 109 -13.37 36.96 -19.66
N LYS A 110 -12.95 35.69 -19.76
CA LYS A 110 -13.15 34.68 -18.70
C LYS A 110 -11.89 34.30 -17.93
N GLY A 111 -10.76 34.98 -18.15
CA GLY A 111 -9.49 34.71 -17.47
C GLY A 111 -9.53 34.71 -15.93
N HIS A 112 -10.60 35.18 -15.30
CA HIS A 112 -10.78 35.14 -13.84
C HIS A 112 -11.46 33.85 -13.34
N ILE A 113 -11.88 32.94 -14.23
CA ILE A 113 -12.56 31.69 -13.90
C ILE A 113 -11.56 30.54 -13.76
N ASN A 114 -11.71 29.77 -12.69
CA ASN A 114 -11.04 28.49 -12.48
C ASN A 114 -11.96 27.35 -12.96
N MET A 115 -11.56 26.63 -13.99
CA MET A 115 -12.32 25.53 -14.62
C MET A 115 -12.13 24.18 -13.92
N THR A 116 -11.32 24.10 -12.88
CA THR A 116 -11.19 22.91 -12.02
C THR A 116 -11.58 23.23 -10.59
N SER A 117 -11.81 22.19 -9.79
CA SER A 117 -12.10 22.36 -8.38
C SER A 117 -10.88 22.94 -7.65
N SER A 118 -11.10 23.62 -6.53
CA SER A 118 -10.01 24.13 -5.68
C SER A 118 -9.55 23.12 -4.62
N TYR A 119 -9.80 21.83 -4.85
CA TYR A 119 -9.55 20.74 -3.92
C TYR A 119 -8.48 19.79 -4.45
N VAL A 120 -7.80 19.06 -3.57
CA VAL A 120 -6.80 18.05 -3.96
C VAL A 120 -7.51 16.72 -4.23
N ASP A 121 -8.34 16.68 -5.28
CA ASP A 121 -9.33 15.62 -5.53
C ASP A 121 -9.05 14.76 -6.78
N LEU A 122 -7.82 14.85 -7.32
CA LEU A 122 -7.41 14.20 -8.56
C LEU A 122 -8.33 14.53 -9.75
N ALA A 123 -8.87 15.75 -9.83
CA ALA A 123 -9.64 16.20 -10.99
C ALA A 123 -8.97 15.91 -12.36
N PRO A 124 -7.63 15.96 -12.54
CA PRO A 124 -7.01 15.59 -13.81
C PRO A 124 -7.23 14.13 -14.22
N LEU A 125 -7.51 13.24 -13.27
CA LEU A 125 -7.92 11.86 -13.53
C LEU A 125 -9.43 11.74 -13.79
N TYR A 126 -10.24 12.35 -12.92
CA TYR A 126 -11.69 12.10 -12.85
C TYR A 126 -12.57 13.07 -13.66
N GLY A 127 -12.04 14.22 -14.07
CA GLY A 127 -12.78 15.30 -14.70
C GLY A 127 -13.29 16.35 -13.71
N ASN A 128 -13.85 17.43 -14.26
CA ASN A 128 -14.37 18.59 -13.52
C ASN A 128 -15.90 18.73 -13.61
N ASP A 129 -16.56 17.76 -14.23
CA ASP A 129 -18.00 17.69 -14.44
C ASP A 129 -18.45 16.24 -14.63
N GLN A 130 -19.76 16.00 -14.52
CA GLN A 130 -20.33 14.66 -14.58
C GLN A 130 -20.14 14.01 -15.96
N GLU A 131 -20.26 14.79 -17.04
CA GLU A 131 -20.15 14.26 -18.40
C GLU A 131 -18.76 13.67 -18.67
N THR A 132 -17.71 14.37 -18.23
CA THR A 132 -16.33 13.92 -18.35
C THR A 132 -16.06 12.70 -17.46
N GLN A 133 -16.60 12.70 -16.24
CA GLN A 133 -16.51 11.57 -15.33
C GLN A 133 -17.15 10.30 -15.94
N ASP A 134 -18.35 10.42 -16.50
CA ASP A 134 -19.08 9.32 -17.13
C ASP A 134 -18.30 8.74 -18.33
N LYS A 135 -17.62 9.58 -19.13
CA LYS A 135 -16.74 9.13 -20.24
C LYS A 135 -15.56 8.29 -19.74
N ALA A 136 -15.02 8.61 -18.56
CA ALA A 136 -13.89 7.91 -17.98
C ALA A 136 -14.27 6.56 -17.33
N GLN A 137 -15.53 6.38 -16.90
CA GLN A 137 -16.01 5.15 -16.26
C GLN A 137 -16.06 3.96 -17.24
N GLY A 138 -15.74 2.77 -16.70
CA GLY A 138 -15.69 1.48 -17.40
C GLY A 138 -16.66 0.42 -16.89
N GLY A 139 -17.51 0.73 -15.89
CA GLY A 139 -18.41 -0.22 -15.21
C GLY A 139 -17.75 -1.00 -14.06
N ARG A 140 -18.53 -1.67 -13.21
CA ARG A 140 -18.09 -2.34 -11.97
C ARG A 140 -17.34 -1.40 -11.00
N GLY A 141 -17.65 -0.11 -11.07
CA GLY A 141 -16.93 0.95 -10.35
C GLY A 141 -15.51 1.24 -10.86
N LEU A 142 -15.11 0.71 -12.02
CA LEU A 142 -13.79 0.92 -12.62
C LEU A 142 -13.74 2.17 -13.50
N LEU A 143 -12.53 2.71 -13.68
CA LEU A 143 -12.17 3.55 -14.81
C LEU A 143 -11.77 2.69 -16.01
N ARG A 144 -11.93 3.22 -17.22
CA ARG A 144 -11.36 2.61 -18.42
C ARG A 144 -9.83 2.52 -18.31
N PRO A 145 -9.17 1.50 -18.89
CA PRO A 145 -7.74 1.30 -18.73
C PRO A 145 -6.92 2.51 -19.21
N ASP A 146 -6.06 3.03 -18.32
CA ASP A 146 -5.06 4.06 -18.61
C ASP A 146 -5.65 5.32 -19.28
N VAL A 147 -6.85 5.74 -18.85
CA VAL A 147 -7.47 7.01 -19.25
C VAL A 147 -7.34 8.06 -18.14
N PHE A 148 -7.35 9.33 -18.52
CA PHE A 148 -7.46 10.49 -17.64
C PHE A 148 -8.22 11.61 -18.38
N ALA A 149 -8.54 12.69 -17.67
CA ALA A 149 -9.48 13.72 -18.12
C ALA A 149 -8.84 15.10 -18.42
N GLU A 150 -7.55 15.29 -18.14
CA GLU A 150 -6.84 16.56 -18.41
C GLU A 150 -6.07 16.53 -19.72
N ASP A 151 -6.70 17.07 -20.77
CA ASP A 151 -6.17 17.32 -22.12
C ASP A 151 -4.82 18.07 -22.13
N ARG A 152 -4.65 19.12 -21.32
CA ARG A 152 -3.42 19.93 -21.29
C ARG A 152 -2.15 19.13 -21.02
N LEU A 153 -2.27 17.99 -20.34
CA LEU A 153 -1.14 17.12 -20.00
C LEU A 153 -0.61 16.32 -21.19
N LEU A 154 -1.37 16.22 -22.28
CA LEU A 154 -0.92 15.60 -23.53
C LEU A 154 0.24 16.38 -24.17
N PHE A 155 0.38 17.66 -23.81
CA PHE A 155 1.41 18.59 -24.29
C PHE A 155 2.48 18.92 -23.24
N LEU A 156 2.45 18.28 -22.07
CA LEU A 156 3.51 18.36 -21.06
C LEU A 156 4.45 17.16 -21.17
N PRO A 157 5.66 17.22 -20.55
CA PRO A 157 6.53 16.06 -20.46
C PRO A 157 5.76 14.79 -20.06
N PRO A 158 5.93 13.66 -20.80
CA PRO A 158 5.04 12.50 -20.70
C PRO A 158 4.91 11.91 -19.30
N THR A 159 5.93 12.10 -18.47
CA THR A 159 5.99 11.66 -17.07
C THR A 159 4.75 12.07 -16.25
N VAL A 160 4.17 13.24 -16.51
CA VAL A 160 2.96 13.69 -15.79
C VAL A 160 1.74 12.82 -16.14
N GLY A 161 1.56 12.51 -17.42
CA GLY A 161 0.52 11.59 -17.90
C GLY A 161 0.74 10.16 -17.40
N VAL A 162 2.01 9.70 -17.32
CA VAL A 162 2.33 8.38 -16.76
C VAL A 162 1.93 8.26 -15.28
N LEU A 163 2.14 9.31 -14.47
CA LEU A 163 1.69 9.32 -13.07
C LEU A 163 0.16 9.19 -12.97
N LEU A 164 -0.60 9.86 -13.85
CA LEU A 164 -2.06 9.70 -13.91
C LEU A 164 -2.50 8.29 -14.31
N VAL A 165 -1.78 7.66 -15.23
CA VAL A 165 -1.99 6.25 -15.56
C VAL A 165 -1.82 5.36 -14.32
N LEU A 166 -0.84 5.64 -13.45
CA LEU A 166 -0.69 4.87 -12.20
C LEU A 166 -1.87 5.10 -11.24
N PHE A 167 -2.35 6.33 -11.10
CA PHE A 167 -3.54 6.60 -10.29
C PHE A 167 -4.83 5.99 -10.88
N ASN A 168 -4.95 5.90 -12.20
CA ASN A 168 -6.03 5.13 -12.87
C ASN A 168 -5.96 3.65 -12.46
N ARG A 169 -4.77 3.04 -12.59
CA ARG A 169 -4.54 1.64 -12.23
C ARG A 169 -4.80 1.38 -10.74
N ASN A 170 -4.42 2.31 -9.86
CA ASN A 170 -4.68 2.21 -8.43
C ASN A 170 -6.18 2.31 -8.12
N HIS A 171 -6.93 3.22 -8.75
CA HIS A 171 -8.39 3.26 -8.63
C HIS A 171 -9.00 1.92 -9.05
N ASN A 172 -8.58 1.36 -10.19
CA ASN A 172 -9.07 0.08 -10.68
C ASN A 172 -8.71 -1.09 -9.76
N TYR A 173 -7.52 -1.06 -9.15
CA TYR A 173 -7.16 -2.00 -8.08
C TYR A 173 -8.14 -1.87 -6.91
N ILE A 174 -8.34 -0.65 -6.40
CA ILE A 174 -9.22 -0.40 -5.25
C ILE A 174 -10.65 -0.85 -5.52
N ALA A 175 -11.24 -0.48 -6.65
CA ALA A 175 -12.60 -0.86 -7.02
C ALA A 175 -12.79 -2.39 -7.07
N ARG A 176 -11.83 -3.13 -7.66
CA ARG A 176 -11.85 -4.60 -7.62
C ARG A 176 -11.79 -5.13 -6.19
N ARG A 177 -10.89 -4.59 -5.36
CA ARG A 177 -10.76 -5.00 -3.95
C ARG A 177 -12.01 -4.73 -3.13
N LEU A 178 -12.70 -3.61 -3.35
CA LEU A 178 -13.97 -3.31 -2.70
C LEU A 178 -15.01 -4.39 -3.01
N LEU A 179 -15.14 -4.78 -4.27
CA LEU A 179 -16.09 -5.82 -4.69
C LEU A 179 -15.67 -7.22 -4.21
N GLU A 180 -14.38 -7.55 -4.23
CA GLU A 180 -13.84 -8.83 -3.75
C GLU A 180 -14.02 -9.00 -2.24
N ILE A 181 -13.70 -7.96 -1.45
CA ILE A 181 -13.79 -7.99 0.01
C ILE A 181 -15.24 -7.87 0.47
N ASN A 182 -16.02 -6.99 -0.18
CA ASN A 182 -17.44 -6.76 0.08
C ASN A 182 -17.79 -6.78 1.58
N GLU A 183 -17.07 -6.01 2.39
CA GLU A 183 -17.09 -6.11 3.87
C GLU A 183 -18.51 -5.95 4.48
N ARG A 184 -19.44 -5.36 3.73
CA ARG A 184 -20.83 -5.10 4.13
C ARG A 184 -21.82 -6.14 3.59
N GLY A 185 -21.40 -6.98 2.64
CA GLY A 185 -22.27 -7.93 1.94
C GLY A 185 -23.37 -7.29 1.10
N THR A 186 -23.24 -6.00 0.73
CA THR A 186 -24.28 -5.23 0.04
C THR A 186 -24.18 -5.30 -1.48
N TRP A 187 -23.01 -5.65 -2.01
CA TRP A 187 -22.79 -5.76 -3.46
C TRP A 187 -22.88 -7.20 -3.93
N LYS A 188 -23.17 -7.39 -5.22
CA LYS A 188 -23.17 -8.71 -5.85
C LYS A 188 -22.32 -8.69 -7.09
N ASP A 189 -21.44 -9.68 -7.23
CA ASP A 189 -20.66 -9.81 -8.46
C ASP A 189 -21.56 -10.31 -9.60
N PRO A 190 -21.77 -9.54 -10.68
CA PRO A 190 -22.53 -9.98 -11.86
C PRO A 190 -21.93 -11.21 -12.56
N ALA A 191 -20.64 -11.52 -12.33
CA ALA A 191 -20.04 -12.75 -12.85
C ALA A 191 -20.60 -14.02 -12.18
N GLN A 192 -21.11 -13.89 -10.96
CA GLN A 192 -21.57 -15.02 -10.14
C GLN A 192 -23.09 -14.98 -9.87
N HIS A 193 -23.71 -13.81 -9.98
CA HIS A 193 -25.10 -13.60 -9.59
C HIS A 193 -25.89 -12.86 -10.67
N SER A 194 -27.18 -13.16 -10.77
CA SER A 194 -28.10 -12.33 -11.55
C SER A 194 -28.42 -11.04 -10.78
N VAL A 195 -28.14 -9.88 -11.38
CA VAL A 195 -28.33 -8.55 -10.81
C VAL A 195 -29.11 -7.67 -11.79
N SER A 196 -30.11 -6.94 -11.30
CA SER A 196 -30.87 -6.00 -12.16
C SER A 196 -30.03 -4.80 -12.58
N GLN A 197 -30.34 -4.18 -13.72
CA GLN A 197 -29.60 -3.00 -14.20
C GLN A 197 -29.57 -1.86 -13.17
N ALA A 198 -30.72 -1.56 -12.53
CA ALA A 198 -30.78 -0.51 -11.51
C ALA A 198 -29.91 -0.80 -10.27
N GLN A 199 -29.74 -2.08 -9.91
CA GLN A 199 -28.83 -2.48 -8.84
C GLN A 199 -27.37 -2.39 -9.29
N LEU A 200 -27.08 -2.77 -10.53
CA LEU A 200 -25.75 -2.64 -11.15
C LEU A 200 -25.31 -1.18 -11.20
N ASP A 201 -26.14 -0.30 -11.74
CA ASP A 201 -25.83 1.14 -11.83
C ASP A 201 -25.58 1.73 -10.43
N LYS A 202 -26.39 1.35 -9.45
CA LYS A 202 -26.23 1.81 -8.06
C LYS A 202 -24.93 1.31 -7.43
N GLN A 203 -24.63 0.01 -7.51
CA GLN A 203 -23.42 -0.53 -6.90
C GLN A 203 -22.16 -0.04 -7.62
N ASP A 204 -22.22 0.14 -8.95
CA ASP A 204 -21.10 0.61 -9.75
C ASP A 204 -20.76 2.06 -9.36
N GLU A 205 -21.77 2.92 -9.19
CA GLU A 205 -21.57 4.29 -8.71
C GLU A 205 -21.04 4.32 -7.27
N GLU A 206 -21.60 3.50 -6.36
CA GLU A 206 -21.11 3.41 -4.98
C GLU A 206 -19.64 2.95 -4.92
N ILE A 207 -19.28 1.89 -5.63
CA ILE A 207 -17.90 1.36 -5.69
C ILE A 207 -16.97 2.40 -6.32
N PHE A 208 -17.39 3.05 -7.41
CA PHE A 208 -16.62 4.10 -8.09
C PHE A 208 -16.30 5.25 -7.13
N GLN A 209 -17.30 5.77 -6.42
CA GLN A 209 -17.09 6.92 -5.54
C GLN A 209 -16.27 6.57 -4.30
N ILE A 210 -16.46 5.37 -3.72
CA ILE A 210 -15.62 4.88 -2.62
C ILE A 210 -14.16 4.71 -3.11
N ALA A 211 -13.95 4.13 -4.29
CA ALA A 211 -12.63 3.98 -4.88
C ALA A 211 -11.99 5.34 -5.20
N ARG A 212 -12.77 6.34 -5.63
CA ARG A 212 -12.32 7.72 -5.81
C ARG A 212 -11.87 8.36 -4.49
N LEU A 213 -12.62 8.22 -3.41
CA LEU A 213 -12.21 8.72 -2.08
C LEU A 213 -10.88 8.11 -1.63
N ASN A 214 -10.76 6.78 -1.73
CA ASN A 214 -9.54 6.05 -1.37
C ASN A 214 -8.34 6.47 -2.25
N ASN A 215 -8.54 6.65 -3.56
CA ASN A 215 -7.47 7.05 -4.46
C ASN A 215 -7.02 8.51 -4.24
N CYS A 216 -7.95 9.42 -3.91
CA CYS A 216 -7.60 10.78 -3.48
C CYS A 216 -6.80 10.76 -2.17
N ALA A 217 -7.14 9.86 -1.24
CA ALA A 217 -6.38 9.66 -0.01
C ALA A 217 -4.97 9.13 -0.28
N TRP A 218 -4.80 8.20 -1.22
CA TRP A 218 -3.48 7.78 -1.71
C TRP A 218 -2.66 8.94 -2.28
N PHE A 219 -3.28 9.80 -3.09
CA PHE A 219 -2.62 10.98 -3.63
C PHE A 219 -2.18 11.96 -2.53
N ALA A 220 -3.06 12.26 -1.58
CA ALA A 220 -2.73 13.07 -0.42
C ALA A 220 -1.60 12.44 0.41
N ALA A 221 -1.65 11.12 0.65
CA ALA A 221 -0.61 10.41 1.38
C ALA A 221 0.76 10.56 0.69
N ILE A 222 0.85 10.47 -0.63
CA ILE A 222 2.09 10.72 -1.39
C ILE A 222 2.56 12.19 -1.27
N VAL A 223 1.62 13.14 -1.32
CA VAL A 223 1.94 14.56 -1.09
C VAL A 223 2.61 14.74 0.27
N PHE A 224 2.13 14.07 1.31
CA PHE A 224 2.64 14.22 2.68
C PHE A 224 3.86 13.36 3.01
N SER A 225 3.97 12.13 2.51
CA SER A 225 5.08 11.23 2.83
C SER A 225 6.30 11.38 1.91
N ASP A 226 6.10 11.71 0.63
CA ASP A 226 7.18 11.78 -0.37
C ASP A 226 7.48 13.21 -0.77
N TYR A 227 6.47 13.92 -1.27
CA TYR A 227 6.62 15.25 -1.88
C TYR A 227 7.03 16.29 -0.83
N PHE A 228 6.31 16.39 0.29
CA PHE A 228 6.69 17.29 1.39
C PHE A 228 8.01 16.89 2.05
N SER A 229 8.31 15.60 2.13
CA SER A 229 9.59 15.13 2.66
C SER A 229 10.77 15.65 1.83
N CYS A 230 10.61 15.73 0.52
CA CYS A 230 11.55 16.35 -0.40
C CYS A 230 11.56 17.89 -0.27
N ILE A 231 10.41 18.54 -0.14
CA ILE A 231 10.33 20.01 0.03
C ILE A 231 11.04 20.48 1.31
N LEU A 232 10.82 19.77 2.42
CA LEU A 232 11.41 20.07 3.72
C LEU A 232 12.84 19.50 3.86
N GLY A 233 13.28 18.66 2.93
CA GLY A 233 14.61 18.06 2.95
C GLY A 233 14.83 17.09 4.12
N ILE A 234 13.75 16.48 4.63
CA ILE A 234 13.80 15.50 5.72
C ILE A 234 14.06 14.07 5.21
N VAL A 235 13.80 13.80 3.92
CA VAL A 235 14.21 12.55 3.25
C VAL A 235 15.73 12.35 3.34
N ARG A 236 16.50 13.43 3.20
CA ARG A 236 17.98 13.45 3.36
C ARG A 236 18.45 13.18 4.79
N GLN A 237 17.53 13.25 5.75
CA GLN A 237 17.79 13.02 7.17
C GLN A 237 17.27 11.65 7.64
N GLY A 238 16.73 10.84 6.73
CA GLY A 238 16.19 9.51 7.05
C GLY A 238 14.95 9.54 7.94
N SER A 239 14.20 10.65 7.93
CA SER A 239 13.03 10.87 8.79
C SER A 239 11.74 10.60 8.03
N SER A 240 10.83 9.86 8.66
CA SER A 240 9.45 9.62 8.21
C SER A 240 8.43 10.58 8.84
N TRP A 241 8.90 11.69 9.45
CA TRP A 241 8.01 12.72 9.97
C TRP A 241 7.19 13.34 8.82
N SER A 242 5.94 13.69 9.09
CA SER A 242 5.09 14.37 8.11
C SER A 242 4.19 15.40 8.81
N LEU A 243 3.62 16.32 8.02
CA LEU A 243 2.60 17.26 8.49
C LEU A 243 1.29 16.51 8.75
N GLU A 244 0.63 16.83 9.86
CA GLU A 244 -0.66 16.24 10.26
C GLU A 244 -1.76 17.31 10.30
N PRO A 245 -2.21 17.84 9.14
CA PRO A 245 -3.23 18.90 9.09
C PRO A 245 -4.65 18.41 9.37
N PHE A 246 -4.85 17.09 9.46
CA PHE A 246 -6.16 16.42 9.45
C PHE A 246 -6.81 16.35 10.84
N ASP A 247 -6.00 16.23 11.89
CA ASP A 247 -6.46 15.92 13.24
C ASP A 247 -7.31 17.03 13.87
N GLU A 248 -8.12 16.63 14.85
CA GLU A 248 -8.83 17.56 15.71
C GLU A 248 -7.81 18.30 16.58
N ILE A 249 -7.80 19.63 16.50
CA ILE A 249 -6.96 20.46 17.34
C ILE A 249 -7.90 21.12 18.34
N ARG A 250 -7.68 20.84 19.62
CA ARG A 250 -8.45 21.44 20.71
C ARG A 250 -7.68 22.59 21.32
N ASN A 251 -8.27 23.77 21.26
CA ASN A 251 -7.73 24.98 21.86
C ASN A 251 -7.78 24.91 23.39
N ASN A 252 -7.04 25.79 24.05
CA ASN A 252 -7.01 25.87 25.53
C ASN A 252 -8.38 26.17 26.15
N ASP A 253 -9.31 26.76 25.39
CA ASP A 253 -10.69 27.04 25.79
C ASP A 253 -11.66 25.87 25.46
N HIS A 254 -11.11 24.70 25.11
CA HIS A 254 -11.80 23.48 24.69
C HIS A 254 -12.55 23.56 23.36
N GLN A 255 -12.51 24.70 22.65
CA GLN A 255 -13.07 24.81 21.31
C GLN A 255 -12.23 24.00 20.31
N ILE A 256 -12.91 23.41 19.34
CA ILE A 256 -12.25 22.70 18.25
C ILE A 256 -11.84 23.74 17.19
N PHE A 257 -10.55 23.80 16.85
CA PHE A 257 -10.07 24.62 15.76
C PHE A 257 -10.62 24.10 14.42
N GLU A 258 -11.21 24.99 13.63
CA GLU A 258 -12.00 24.64 12.46
C GLU A 258 -11.25 23.76 11.43
N ARG A 259 -12.00 22.88 10.78
CA ARG A 259 -11.58 22.02 9.65
C ARG A 259 -12.79 21.71 8.77
N GLY A 260 -12.58 21.36 7.50
CA GLY A 260 -13.66 21.09 6.55
C GLY A 260 -14.45 22.33 6.12
N ARG A 261 -13.82 23.51 6.13
CA ARG A 261 -14.46 24.82 5.79
C ARG A 261 -14.36 25.17 4.30
N GLY A 262 -13.93 24.25 3.46
CA GLY A 262 -13.70 24.45 2.03
C GLY A 262 -12.43 25.23 1.71
N ASN A 263 -12.14 25.35 0.42
CA ASN A 263 -11.03 26.14 -0.11
C ASN A 263 -11.44 26.79 -1.44
N ALA A 264 -10.87 27.95 -1.78
CA ALA A 264 -10.97 28.56 -3.09
C ALA A 264 -9.58 29.02 -3.53
N CYS A 265 -9.10 28.51 -4.67
CA CYS A 265 -7.79 28.86 -5.19
C CYS A 265 -7.71 30.37 -5.46
N SER A 266 -6.66 31.02 -4.95
CA SER A 266 -6.46 32.46 -5.15
C SER A 266 -5.59 32.76 -6.36
N VAL A 267 -5.68 33.98 -6.88
CA VAL A 267 -4.77 34.47 -7.91
C VAL A 267 -3.31 34.50 -7.43
N GLU A 268 -3.06 34.71 -6.13
CA GLU A 268 -1.73 34.61 -5.53
C GLU A 268 -1.21 33.15 -5.51
N PHE A 269 -2.08 32.17 -5.21
CA PHE A 269 -1.74 30.75 -5.31
C PHE A 269 -1.36 30.37 -6.75
N ASN A 270 -2.16 30.81 -7.74
CA ASN A 270 -1.86 30.57 -9.16
C ASN A 270 -0.47 31.11 -9.55
N CYS A 271 -0.11 32.29 -9.04
CA CYS A 271 1.20 32.89 -9.25
C CYS A 271 2.33 32.08 -8.59
N LEU A 272 2.13 31.66 -7.34
CA LEU A 272 3.12 30.98 -6.51
C LEU A 272 3.61 29.65 -7.09
N TYR A 273 2.73 28.92 -7.76
CA TYR A 273 2.98 27.53 -8.18
C TYR A 273 3.53 27.40 -9.61
N ARG A 274 3.95 28.48 -10.27
CA ARG A 274 4.56 28.43 -11.61
C ARG A 274 6.07 28.22 -11.54
N TRP A 275 6.50 26.98 -11.34
CA TRP A 275 7.92 26.64 -11.09
C TRP A 275 8.72 26.34 -12.36
N HIS A 276 8.51 27.07 -13.46
CA HIS A 276 9.14 26.75 -14.74
C HIS A 276 10.68 26.87 -14.76
N ALA A 277 11.27 27.54 -13.76
CA ALA A 277 12.72 27.58 -13.59
C ALA A 277 13.34 26.19 -13.34
N THR A 278 12.56 25.25 -12.79
CA THR A 278 13.07 23.94 -12.35
C THR A 278 13.06 22.87 -13.45
N THR A 279 12.60 23.20 -14.65
CA THR A 279 12.59 22.31 -15.82
C THR A 279 13.99 21.75 -16.09
N SER A 280 14.11 20.43 -16.25
CA SER A 280 15.37 19.75 -16.58
C SER A 280 15.88 20.13 -17.98
N VAL A 281 17.08 19.71 -18.33
CA VAL A 281 17.61 19.91 -19.70
C VAL A 281 16.76 19.11 -20.69
N GLU A 282 16.43 17.88 -20.32
CA GLU A 282 15.71 16.94 -21.17
C GLU A 282 14.24 17.34 -21.38
N ASP A 283 13.59 17.89 -20.36
CA ASP A 283 12.23 18.44 -20.50
C ASP A 283 12.24 19.73 -21.34
N GLU A 284 13.28 20.56 -21.25
CA GLU A 284 13.46 21.73 -22.13
C GLU A 284 13.65 21.33 -23.60
N GLU A 285 14.44 20.29 -23.86
CA GLU A 285 14.61 19.71 -25.20
C GLU A 285 13.29 19.13 -25.72
N TRP A 286 12.55 18.39 -24.89
CA TRP A 286 11.25 17.82 -25.26
C TRP A 286 10.25 18.91 -25.63
N LEU A 287 10.12 19.96 -24.81
CA LEU A 287 9.25 21.10 -25.08
C LEU A 287 9.63 21.81 -26.38
N THR A 288 10.93 21.98 -26.63
CA THR A 288 11.44 22.58 -27.86
C THR A 288 11.01 21.77 -29.10
N LEU A 289 11.12 20.44 -29.04
CA LEU A 289 10.68 19.56 -30.12
C LEU A 289 9.15 19.63 -30.34
N GLN A 290 8.36 19.69 -29.27
CA GLN A 290 6.89 19.84 -29.41
C GLN A 290 6.53 21.18 -30.06
N PHE A 291 7.16 22.27 -29.64
CA PHE A 291 6.95 23.58 -30.26
C PHE A 291 7.32 23.58 -31.75
N GLN A 292 8.42 22.92 -32.13
CA GLN A 292 8.82 22.76 -33.54
C GLN A 292 7.80 21.93 -34.35
N GLN A 293 7.19 20.91 -33.74
CA GLN A 293 6.15 20.11 -34.39
C GLN A 293 4.84 20.89 -34.57
N LEU A 294 4.45 21.68 -33.57
CA LEU A 294 3.23 22.51 -33.61
C LEU A 294 3.38 23.73 -34.54
N PHE A 295 4.59 24.29 -34.62
CA PHE A 295 4.88 25.49 -35.41
C PHE A 295 6.05 25.26 -36.37
N PRO A 296 5.91 24.36 -37.37
CA PRO A 296 7.03 23.93 -38.22
C PRO A 296 7.63 25.03 -39.10
N THR A 297 6.92 26.15 -39.25
CA THR A 297 7.32 27.29 -40.10
C THR A 297 7.80 28.50 -39.30
N LYS A 298 7.80 28.45 -37.96
CA LYS A 298 8.20 29.57 -37.10
C LYS A 298 9.26 29.14 -36.11
N ASN A 299 10.23 30.02 -35.88
CA ASN A 299 11.14 29.83 -34.75
C ASN A 299 10.36 30.05 -33.43
N PRO A 300 10.71 29.35 -32.33
CA PRO A 300 9.99 29.51 -31.06
C PRO A 300 9.89 30.95 -30.54
N GLU A 301 10.91 31.78 -30.81
CA GLU A 301 10.94 33.20 -30.40
C GLU A 301 10.00 34.10 -31.23
N GLU A 302 9.56 33.64 -32.42
CA GLU A 302 8.68 34.38 -33.34
C GLU A 302 7.19 34.05 -33.13
N ILE A 303 6.87 33.05 -32.30
CA ILE A 303 5.50 32.63 -32.03
C ILE A 303 4.82 33.72 -31.18
N THR A 304 3.66 34.20 -31.63
CA THR A 304 2.88 35.19 -30.88
C THR A 304 1.82 34.51 -30.00
N LEU A 305 1.28 35.24 -29.02
CA LEU A 305 0.14 34.75 -28.21
C LEU A 305 -1.07 34.35 -29.06
N LYS A 306 -1.30 35.08 -30.17
CA LYS A 306 -2.38 34.75 -31.10
C LYS A 306 -2.14 33.41 -31.79
N ASP A 307 -0.92 33.17 -32.26
CA ASP A 307 -0.55 31.88 -32.86
C ASP A 307 -0.74 30.74 -31.86
N PHE A 308 -0.30 30.95 -30.61
CA PHE A 308 -0.40 29.96 -29.55
C PHE A 308 -1.86 29.60 -29.22
N TYR A 309 -2.73 30.60 -28.99
CA TYR A 309 -4.15 30.33 -28.73
C TYR A 309 -4.88 29.68 -29.91
N GLN A 310 -4.48 30.00 -31.15
CA GLN A 310 -5.05 29.34 -32.34
C GLN A 310 -4.66 27.87 -32.41
N ALA A 311 -3.39 27.55 -32.16
CA ALA A 311 -2.93 26.16 -32.11
C ALA A 311 -3.59 25.38 -30.97
N ALA A 312 -3.65 25.98 -29.76
CA ALA A 312 -4.30 25.37 -28.61
C ALA A 312 -5.78 25.05 -28.88
N ALA A 313 -6.54 26.00 -29.46
CA ALA A 313 -7.95 25.79 -29.79
C ALA A 313 -8.16 24.69 -30.85
N GLN A 314 -7.25 24.56 -31.82
CA GLN A 314 -7.31 23.49 -32.83
C GLN A 314 -7.04 22.11 -32.23
N LEU A 315 -6.08 22.03 -31.30
CA LEU A 315 -5.76 20.80 -30.59
C LEU A 315 -6.91 20.38 -29.66
N GLU A 316 -7.43 21.31 -28.86
CA GLU A 316 -8.57 21.08 -27.97
C GLU A 316 -9.81 20.58 -28.74
N ASP A 317 -10.12 21.20 -29.90
CA ASP A 317 -11.25 20.75 -30.74
C ASP A 317 -11.02 19.37 -31.37
N MET A 318 -9.78 19.02 -31.72
CA MET A 318 -9.43 17.69 -32.21
C MET A 318 -9.57 16.64 -31.10
N GLU A 319 -9.10 16.95 -29.90
CA GLU A 319 -9.09 16.04 -28.75
C GLU A 319 -10.48 15.86 -28.14
N MET A 320 -11.29 16.91 -28.04
CA MET A 320 -12.68 16.83 -27.59
C MET A 320 -13.56 15.97 -28.51
N ARG A 321 -13.19 15.85 -29.79
CA ARG A 321 -13.85 14.94 -30.75
C ARG A 321 -13.41 13.48 -30.58
N MET A 322 -12.32 13.22 -29.86
CA MET A 322 -11.83 11.88 -29.57
C MET A 322 -12.31 11.43 -28.19
N HIS A 323 -12.72 10.17 -28.09
CA HIS A 323 -13.02 9.58 -26.79
C HIS A 323 -11.71 9.39 -25.99
N LEU A 324 -11.76 9.52 -24.65
CA LEU A 324 -10.58 9.53 -23.76
C LEU A 324 -9.69 8.27 -23.91
N ASP A 325 -10.30 7.13 -24.25
CA ASP A 325 -9.62 5.84 -24.46
C ASP A 325 -8.78 5.79 -25.75
N LYS A 326 -8.85 6.83 -26.60
CA LYS A 326 -8.02 6.97 -27.82
C LYS A 326 -6.83 7.89 -27.64
N TRP A 327 -6.75 8.61 -26.52
CA TRP A 327 -5.62 9.50 -26.26
C TRP A 327 -4.32 8.71 -26.08
N THR A 328 -3.25 9.23 -26.68
CA THR A 328 -1.87 8.75 -26.57
C THR A 328 -0.94 9.95 -26.34
N PHE A 329 0.21 9.73 -25.72
CA PHE A 329 1.16 10.79 -25.39
C PHE A 329 2.56 10.20 -25.25
N GLY A 330 3.61 11.02 -25.42
CA GLY A 330 5.00 10.57 -25.27
C GLY A 330 5.35 9.35 -26.12
N ASN A 331 4.84 9.27 -27.35
CA ASN A 331 5.01 8.10 -28.24
C ASN A 331 4.51 6.75 -27.67
N LEU A 332 3.83 6.73 -26.51
CA LEU A 332 3.28 5.52 -25.92
C LEU A 332 2.15 4.99 -26.81
N GLN A 333 2.20 3.69 -27.07
CA GLN A 333 1.17 2.99 -27.84
C GLN A 333 0.33 2.13 -26.92
N ARG A 334 -0.98 2.13 -27.14
CA ARG A 334 -1.90 1.23 -26.45
C ARG A 334 -1.78 -0.17 -27.04
N GLN A 335 -1.83 -1.18 -26.19
CA GLN A 335 -1.81 -2.58 -26.61
C GLN A 335 -3.11 -2.92 -27.34
N THR A 336 -3.03 -3.67 -28.44
CA THR A 336 -4.19 -4.02 -29.28
C THR A 336 -4.78 -5.38 -28.96
N GLU A 337 -4.03 -6.25 -28.29
CA GLU A 337 -4.39 -7.66 -28.04
C GLU A 337 -3.98 -8.08 -26.61
N GLY A 338 -4.52 -9.22 -26.16
CA GLY A 338 -4.22 -9.79 -24.85
C GLY A 338 -5.03 -9.21 -23.68
N PRO A 339 -4.77 -9.66 -22.45
CA PRO A 339 -5.54 -9.26 -21.26
C PRO A 339 -5.39 -7.78 -20.90
N ASN A 340 -4.36 -7.11 -21.43
CA ASN A 340 -4.08 -5.68 -21.23
C ASN A 340 -4.45 -4.82 -22.46
N ALA A 341 -5.34 -5.31 -23.33
CA ALA A 341 -5.80 -4.54 -24.48
C ALA A 341 -6.33 -3.16 -24.04
N SER A 342 -6.00 -2.13 -24.81
CA SER A 342 -6.24 -0.70 -24.53
C SER A 342 -5.37 -0.06 -23.44
N ALA A 343 -4.58 -0.81 -22.67
CA ALA A 343 -3.61 -0.27 -21.71
C ALA A 343 -2.23 -0.02 -22.35
N PHE A 344 -1.43 0.85 -21.75
CA PHE A 344 -0.01 1.03 -22.09
C PHE A 344 0.84 -0.09 -21.49
N LYS A 345 1.98 -0.37 -22.12
CA LYS A 345 2.91 -1.39 -21.64
C LYS A 345 3.65 -0.93 -20.39
N ASP A 346 3.66 -1.77 -19.35
CA ASP A 346 4.25 -1.46 -18.03
C ASP A 346 5.71 -1.01 -18.13
N SER A 347 6.52 -1.72 -18.92
CA SER A 347 7.94 -1.39 -19.09
C SER A 347 8.19 0.00 -19.68
N ASP A 348 7.26 0.48 -20.52
CA ASP A 348 7.40 1.77 -21.17
C ASP A 348 7.05 2.90 -20.18
N LEU A 349 6.01 2.69 -19.36
CA LEU A 349 5.64 3.58 -18.25
C LEU A 349 6.76 3.66 -17.20
N ALA A 350 7.28 2.50 -16.77
CA ALA A 350 8.41 2.41 -15.84
C ALA A 350 9.65 3.10 -16.41
N ASN A 351 9.89 2.97 -17.72
CA ASN A 351 11.01 3.61 -18.38
C ASN A 351 10.93 5.14 -18.32
N TYR A 352 9.75 5.74 -18.51
CA TYR A 352 9.56 7.19 -18.36
C TYR A 352 9.86 7.66 -16.94
N LEU A 353 9.31 6.98 -15.93
CA LEU A 353 9.47 7.36 -14.53
C LEU A 353 10.92 7.24 -14.04
N MET A 354 11.60 6.13 -14.36
CA MET A 354 13.00 5.93 -13.98
C MET A 354 13.95 6.86 -14.75
N THR A 355 13.61 7.20 -16.00
CA THR A 355 14.37 8.21 -16.76
C THR A 355 14.25 9.58 -16.11
N ALA A 356 13.03 10.02 -15.79
CA ALA A 356 12.81 11.29 -15.07
C ALA A 356 13.43 11.30 -13.66
N THR A 357 13.53 10.14 -13.00
CA THR A 357 14.27 9.97 -11.75
C THR A 357 15.78 10.21 -11.94
N SER A 358 16.32 9.79 -13.09
CA SER A 358 17.74 9.91 -13.47
C SER A 358 18.09 11.24 -14.14
N GLN A 359 17.17 12.21 -14.14
CA GLN A 359 17.39 13.54 -14.70
C GLN A 359 17.39 14.56 -13.57
N HIS A 360 18.37 15.46 -13.57
CA HIS A 360 18.40 16.52 -12.58
C HIS A 360 17.37 17.59 -12.91
N ALA A 361 16.57 17.96 -11.91
CA ALA A 361 15.84 19.22 -11.99
C ALA A 361 16.80 20.41 -11.95
N ALA A 362 16.35 21.55 -12.47
CA ALA A 362 17.04 22.82 -12.32
C ALA A 362 16.75 23.47 -10.96
N ALA A 363 17.66 24.33 -10.51
CA ALA A 363 17.45 25.18 -9.35
C ALA A 363 16.44 26.32 -9.63
N PHE A 364 15.72 26.74 -8.60
CA PHE A 364 14.98 28.00 -8.62
C PHE A 364 15.92 29.20 -8.77
N GLY A 365 15.36 30.34 -9.18
CA GLY A 365 16.00 31.65 -9.09
C GLY A 365 15.89 32.48 -10.37
N ALA A 366 16.34 33.73 -10.25
CA ALA A 366 16.46 34.65 -11.37
C ALA A 366 17.31 34.08 -12.50
N ARG A 367 16.94 34.41 -13.74
CA ARG A 367 17.61 33.97 -14.97
C ARG A 367 17.78 32.45 -15.04
N GLY A 368 16.73 31.71 -14.63
CA GLY A 368 16.69 30.25 -14.55
C GLY A 368 15.63 29.57 -15.44
N THR A 369 14.67 30.31 -15.99
CA THR A 369 13.55 29.76 -16.77
C THR A 369 13.92 29.53 -18.24
N PRO A 370 13.73 28.32 -18.80
CA PRO A 370 14.04 28.02 -20.21
C PRO A 370 13.51 29.07 -21.19
N SER A 371 14.25 29.39 -22.24
CA SER A 371 13.80 30.38 -23.23
C SER A 371 12.52 29.94 -23.96
N ILE A 372 12.32 28.63 -24.12
CA ILE A 372 11.09 28.07 -24.71
C ILE A 372 9.82 28.39 -23.90
N MET A 373 9.97 28.70 -22.60
CA MET A 373 8.85 29.06 -21.72
C MET A 373 8.48 30.55 -21.78
N ARG A 374 9.16 31.36 -22.60
CA ARG A 374 8.95 32.82 -22.70
C ARG A 374 7.49 33.23 -22.85
N LEU A 375 6.73 32.56 -23.71
CA LEU A 375 5.31 32.86 -23.93
C LEU A 375 4.46 32.57 -22.69
N HIS A 376 4.71 31.45 -22.01
CA HIS A 376 4.01 31.07 -20.79
C HIS A 376 4.25 32.07 -19.66
N GLU A 377 5.48 32.58 -19.53
CA GLU A 377 5.83 33.61 -18.55
C GLU A 377 5.16 34.94 -18.85
N ILE A 378 5.15 35.37 -20.12
CA ILE A 378 4.43 36.58 -20.56
C ILE A 378 2.93 36.46 -20.25
N MET A 379 2.32 35.31 -20.55
CA MET A 379 0.91 35.05 -20.22
C MET A 379 0.66 35.11 -18.71
N GLY A 380 1.55 34.54 -17.91
CA GLY A 380 1.47 34.58 -16.45
C GLY A 380 1.53 36.00 -15.90
N ILE A 381 2.50 36.79 -16.34
CA ILE A 381 2.69 38.20 -15.96
C ILE A 381 1.44 39.02 -16.35
N GLU A 382 0.99 38.93 -17.60
CA GLU A 382 -0.15 39.71 -18.07
C GLU A 382 -1.48 39.30 -17.42
N ALA A 383 -1.66 38.01 -17.11
CA ALA A 383 -2.81 37.54 -16.34
C ALA A 383 -2.83 38.16 -14.94
N ASN A 384 -1.69 38.14 -14.23
CA ASN A 384 -1.54 38.75 -12.90
C ASN A 384 -1.86 40.24 -12.91
N ARG A 385 -1.37 40.97 -13.92
CA ARG A 385 -1.66 42.40 -14.12
C ARG A 385 -3.15 42.63 -14.40
N SER A 386 -3.78 41.78 -15.22
CA SER A 386 -5.21 41.88 -15.54
C SER A 386 -6.11 41.61 -14.34
N TRP A 387 -5.68 40.71 -13.45
CA TRP A 387 -6.36 40.44 -12.19
C TRP A 387 -6.04 41.49 -11.14
N GLY A 388 -5.06 42.39 -11.34
CA GLY A 388 -4.63 43.35 -10.32
C GLY A 388 -4.02 42.67 -9.10
N VAL A 389 -3.18 41.65 -9.30
CA VAL A 389 -2.44 40.99 -8.21
C VAL A 389 -1.52 42.00 -7.51
N CYS A 390 -1.31 41.80 -6.20
CA CYS A 390 -0.54 42.71 -5.35
C CYS A 390 0.97 42.76 -5.72
N SER A 391 1.71 43.68 -5.09
CA SER A 391 3.18 43.73 -5.20
C SER A 391 3.84 42.61 -4.36
N LEU A 392 5.13 42.35 -4.61
CA LEU A 392 5.91 41.41 -3.77
C LEU A 392 5.88 41.83 -2.29
N ASN A 393 6.04 43.12 -1.99
CA ASN A 393 6.07 43.61 -0.61
C ASN A 393 4.70 43.57 0.07
N ASP A 394 3.60 43.78 -0.66
CA ASP A 394 2.24 43.54 -0.15
C ASP A 394 2.06 42.08 0.28
N TYR A 395 2.46 41.14 -0.57
CA TYR A 395 2.35 39.71 -0.30
C TYR A 395 3.24 39.27 0.87
N ARG A 396 4.48 39.77 0.94
CA ARG A 396 5.38 39.53 2.07
C ARG A 396 4.78 40.03 3.37
N LYS A 397 4.24 41.24 3.38
CA LYS A 397 3.55 41.80 4.56
C LYS A 397 2.35 40.95 4.97
N PHE A 398 1.54 40.49 4.02
CA PHE A 398 0.42 39.58 4.27
C PHE A 398 0.87 38.27 4.95
N LEU A 399 1.99 37.69 4.52
CA LEU A 399 2.57 36.48 5.13
C LEU A 399 3.31 36.74 6.47
N GLY A 400 3.32 37.98 6.96
CA GLY A 400 4.06 38.38 8.17
C GLY A 400 5.58 38.41 7.97
N LEU A 401 6.06 38.52 6.74
CA LEU A 401 7.47 38.60 6.38
C LEU A 401 7.97 40.05 6.37
N LYS A 402 9.27 40.23 6.60
CA LYS A 402 9.93 41.52 6.43
C LYS A 402 9.84 41.96 4.97
N THR A 403 9.28 43.13 4.68
CA THR A 403 9.31 43.73 3.35
C THR A 403 10.75 44.07 2.94
N TYR A 404 11.06 43.96 1.65
CA TYR A 404 12.36 44.37 1.13
C TYR A 404 12.44 45.90 1.06
N SER A 405 13.56 46.45 1.53
CA SER A 405 13.82 47.90 1.52
C SER A 405 14.56 48.38 0.26
N SER A 406 15.15 47.46 -0.51
CA SER A 406 15.86 47.74 -1.76
C SER A 406 15.92 46.48 -2.64
N PHE A 407 16.21 46.65 -3.94
CA PHE A 407 16.40 45.52 -4.86
C PHE A 407 17.60 44.64 -4.48
N LEU A 408 18.66 45.21 -3.89
CA LEU A 408 19.82 44.44 -3.44
C LEU A 408 19.52 43.58 -2.20
N GLU A 409 18.54 43.97 -1.38
CA GLU A 409 18.04 43.13 -0.30
C GLU A 409 17.20 41.96 -0.83
N TRP A 410 16.45 42.18 -1.92
CA TRP A 410 15.65 41.16 -2.60
C TRP A 410 16.51 40.13 -3.35
N ASN A 411 17.56 40.59 -4.03
CA ASN A 411 18.52 39.73 -4.72
C ASN A 411 19.95 40.28 -4.59
N ARG A 412 20.85 39.50 -3.99
CA ARG A 412 22.23 39.92 -3.74
C ARG A 412 23.09 40.02 -5.01
N ASN A 413 22.65 39.46 -6.13
CA ASN A 413 23.35 39.64 -7.39
C ASN A 413 23.10 41.06 -7.90
N HIS A 414 24.15 41.88 -7.87
CA HIS A 414 24.10 43.29 -8.28
C HIS A 414 23.53 43.49 -9.69
N GLU A 415 23.83 42.62 -10.66
CA GLU A 415 23.32 42.77 -12.03
C GLU A 415 21.80 42.53 -12.10
N ILE A 416 21.29 41.56 -11.33
CA ILE A 416 19.85 41.26 -11.28
C ILE A 416 19.11 42.38 -10.54
N ALA A 417 19.64 42.83 -9.39
CA ALA A 417 19.07 43.89 -8.60
C ALA A 417 19.01 45.23 -9.38
N GLU A 418 20.13 45.61 -10.02
CA GLU A 418 20.20 46.83 -10.84
C GLU A 418 19.25 46.76 -12.04
N ALA A 419 19.14 45.59 -12.69
CA ALA A 419 18.21 45.41 -13.79
C ALA A 419 16.74 45.55 -13.35
N ALA A 420 16.37 44.95 -12.21
CA ALA A 420 15.03 45.12 -11.64
C ALA A 420 14.77 46.57 -11.21
N GLU A 421 15.76 47.25 -10.64
CA GLU A 421 15.67 48.68 -10.30
C GLU A 421 15.42 49.55 -11.52
N LYS A 422 16.11 49.29 -12.64
CA LYS A 422 15.88 50.00 -13.91
C LYS A 422 14.49 49.74 -14.49
N LEU A 423 13.92 48.55 -14.28
CA LEU A 423 12.59 48.18 -14.77
C LEU A 423 11.45 48.75 -13.92
N TYR A 424 11.60 48.76 -12.58
CA TYR A 424 10.52 49.07 -11.65
C TYR A 424 10.71 50.38 -10.87
N GLY A 425 11.91 50.94 -10.85
CA GLY A 425 12.28 52.21 -10.19
C GLY A 425 12.33 52.15 -8.66
N HIS A 426 11.33 51.53 -8.01
CA HIS A 426 11.24 51.38 -6.56
C HIS A 426 10.85 49.95 -6.19
N ILE A 427 11.37 49.43 -5.07
CA ILE A 427 11.17 48.03 -4.67
C ILE A 427 9.69 47.67 -4.42
N ASP A 428 8.88 48.62 -3.97
CA ASP A 428 7.43 48.41 -3.79
C ASP A 428 6.66 48.29 -5.11
N ASN A 429 7.26 48.67 -6.24
CA ASN A 429 6.67 48.52 -7.57
C ASN A 429 6.95 47.13 -8.17
N LEU A 430 7.80 46.32 -7.54
CA LEU A 430 8.10 44.97 -8.02
C LEU A 430 6.84 44.10 -7.92
N GLU A 431 6.31 43.71 -9.07
CA GLU A 431 5.11 42.87 -9.17
C GLU A 431 5.33 41.48 -8.57
N LEU A 432 4.28 40.87 -8.02
CA LEU A 432 4.40 39.59 -7.32
C LEU A 432 5.04 38.51 -8.20
N TYR A 433 4.60 38.37 -9.45
CA TYR A 433 5.06 37.33 -10.36
C TYR A 433 6.57 37.37 -10.58
N ALA A 434 7.10 38.46 -11.13
CA ALA A 434 8.53 38.60 -11.34
C ALA A 434 9.31 38.56 -10.01
N GLY A 435 8.73 39.17 -8.96
CA GLY A 435 9.34 39.26 -7.64
C GLY A 435 9.60 37.90 -6.98
N ILE A 436 8.66 36.95 -7.04
CA ILE A 436 8.86 35.63 -6.43
C ILE A 436 9.69 34.69 -7.31
N GLN A 437 9.59 34.80 -8.63
CA GLN A 437 10.34 33.94 -9.55
C GLN A 437 11.84 34.29 -9.58
N ALA A 438 12.18 35.57 -9.43
CA ALA A 438 13.56 36.06 -9.39
C ALA A 438 14.11 36.38 -7.98
N GLU A 439 13.36 36.04 -6.92
CA GLU A 439 13.82 36.19 -5.53
C GLU A 439 15.10 35.38 -5.27
N GLU A 440 16.00 35.90 -4.42
CA GLU A 440 17.17 35.13 -3.99
C GLU A 440 16.75 33.81 -3.32
N THR A 441 17.35 32.71 -3.77
CA THR A 441 16.98 31.37 -3.35
C THR A 441 17.58 31.01 -1.99
N LYS A 442 16.83 30.20 -1.22
CA LYS A 442 17.31 29.71 0.06
C LYS A 442 18.46 28.71 -0.16
N PRO A 443 19.59 28.83 0.56
CA PRO A 443 20.66 27.85 0.48
C PRO A 443 20.21 26.51 1.06
N LEU A 444 20.77 25.42 0.55
CA LEU A 444 20.55 24.09 1.09
C LEU A 444 21.04 24.00 2.53
N ARG A 445 20.15 23.68 3.47
CA ARG A 445 20.44 23.47 4.90
C ARG A 445 19.52 22.39 5.47
N LYS A 446 19.69 22.04 6.75
CA LYS A 446 18.73 21.18 7.45
C LYS A 446 17.34 21.82 7.43
N GLY A 447 16.30 21.04 7.11
CA GLY A 447 14.92 21.56 7.01
C GLY A 447 14.64 22.40 5.76
N THR A 448 15.52 22.39 4.76
CA THR A 448 15.28 23.01 3.44
C THR A 448 15.63 21.99 2.36
N GLY A 449 14.66 21.64 1.52
CA GLY A 449 14.85 20.70 0.43
C GLY A 449 14.49 21.30 -0.93
N LEU A 450 13.35 21.98 -1.08
CA LEU A 450 12.93 22.62 -2.35
C LEU A 450 13.82 23.83 -2.74
N CYS A 451 14.43 24.50 -1.76
CA CYS A 451 15.32 25.66 -1.98
C CYS A 451 14.78 26.80 -2.88
N PRO A 452 13.49 27.21 -2.81
CA PRO A 452 13.02 28.38 -3.58
C PRO A 452 13.38 29.69 -2.85
N GLY A 453 12.89 30.82 -3.37
CA GLY A 453 12.89 32.10 -2.64
C GLY A 453 12.16 32.00 -1.29
N TYR A 454 12.52 32.89 -0.34
CA TYR A 454 11.95 32.84 1.01
C TYR A 454 10.43 33.03 1.04
N THR A 455 9.91 33.90 0.16
CA THR A 455 8.47 34.16 0.05
C THR A 455 7.74 32.88 -0.38
N ILE A 456 8.24 32.21 -1.43
CA ILE A 456 7.69 30.94 -1.91
C ILE A 456 7.72 29.87 -0.81
N SER A 457 8.86 29.72 -0.15
CA SER A 457 9.05 28.73 0.92
C SER A 457 8.08 28.89 2.08
N ARG A 458 7.65 30.12 2.41
CA ARG A 458 6.68 30.39 3.48
C ARG A 458 5.25 30.13 3.04
N ALA A 459 4.90 30.54 1.83
CA ALA A 459 3.54 30.46 1.29
C ALA A 459 3.10 29.00 1.07
N ILE A 460 3.92 28.17 0.43
CA ILE A 460 3.60 26.76 0.10
C ILE A 460 3.12 25.98 1.31
N LEU A 461 3.76 26.16 2.48
CA LEU A 461 3.38 25.44 3.70
C LEU A 461 2.01 25.89 4.23
N SER A 462 1.68 27.16 4.09
CA SER A 462 0.40 27.71 4.52
C SER A 462 -0.73 27.23 3.60
N ASP A 463 -0.47 27.26 2.29
CA ASP A 463 -1.42 26.83 1.27
C ASP A 463 -1.74 25.33 1.37
N ALA A 464 -0.73 24.50 1.62
CA ALA A 464 -0.94 23.06 1.77
C ALA A 464 -1.80 22.70 2.98
N ILE A 465 -1.64 23.42 4.10
CA ILE A 465 -2.52 23.27 5.26
C ILE A 465 -3.93 23.73 4.93
N ALA A 466 -4.10 24.88 4.26
CA ALA A 466 -5.41 25.40 3.88
C ALA A 466 -6.16 24.42 2.94
N LEU A 467 -5.49 23.90 1.92
CA LEU A 467 -6.06 22.93 0.97
C LEU A 467 -6.58 21.66 1.65
N THR A 468 -5.81 21.12 2.59
CA THR A 468 -6.07 19.78 3.13
C THR A 468 -6.90 19.80 4.41
N ARG A 469 -6.67 20.77 5.30
CA ARG A 469 -7.52 21.00 6.48
C ARG A 469 -8.87 21.60 6.09
N GLY A 470 -8.92 22.37 5.01
CA GLY A 470 -10.16 22.94 4.47
C GLY A 470 -11.07 21.89 3.82
N ASP A 471 -10.52 20.79 3.33
CA ASP A 471 -11.28 19.74 2.65
C ASP A 471 -12.00 18.81 3.65
N ARG A 472 -13.33 18.74 3.53
CA ARG A 472 -14.18 17.89 4.36
C ARG A 472 -13.85 16.40 4.19
N PHE A 473 -13.46 15.97 3.01
CA PHE A 473 -13.16 14.56 2.70
C PHE A 473 -11.75 14.12 3.12
N PHE A 474 -10.90 15.03 3.59
CA PHE A 474 -9.66 14.70 4.30
C PHE A 474 -9.77 14.90 5.82
N THR A 475 -10.96 15.29 6.30
CA THR A 475 -11.18 15.63 7.71
C THR A 475 -12.43 14.95 8.26
N GLN A 476 -13.59 15.60 8.16
CA GLN A 476 -14.83 15.18 8.83
C GLN A 476 -15.43 13.91 8.21
N ASP A 477 -15.33 13.75 6.88
CA ASP A 477 -15.87 12.60 6.14
C ASP A 477 -14.81 11.56 5.76
N PHE A 478 -13.57 11.74 6.22
CA PHE A 478 -12.50 10.77 6.11
C PHE A 478 -12.70 9.67 7.16
N THR A 479 -13.64 8.74 6.89
CA THR A 479 -14.07 7.73 7.87
C THR A 479 -14.11 6.32 7.27
N PRO A 480 -13.89 5.27 8.09
CA PRO A 480 -14.09 3.88 7.67
C PRO A 480 -15.47 3.61 7.07
N TYR A 481 -16.52 4.35 7.48
CA TYR A 481 -17.85 4.16 6.90
C TYR A 481 -17.97 4.73 5.48
N ASN A 482 -17.38 5.89 5.19
CA ASN A 482 -17.44 6.44 3.83
C ASN A 482 -16.47 5.72 2.87
N MET A 483 -15.38 5.16 3.39
CA MET A 483 -14.26 4.63 2.62
C MET A 483 -14.19 3.10 2.57
N THR A 484 -15.03 2.41 3.35
CA THR A 484 -14.84 1.03 3.87
C THR A 484 -13.71 0.91 4.88
N ALA A 485 -13.79 -0.04 5.80
CA ALA A 485 -12.75 -0.26 6.80
C ALA A 485 -11.44 -0.70 6.14
N TRP A 486 -11.53 -1.57 5.13
CA TRP A 486 -10.37 -1.94 4.31
C TRP A 486 -9.80 -0.74 3.53
N GLY A 487 -10.65 0.01 2.79
CA GLY A 487 -10.20 1.13 1.97
C GLY A 487 -9.57 2.25 2.80
N PHE A 488 -10.15 2.52 3.97
CA PHE A 488 -9.57 3.43 4.96
C PHE A 488 -8.19 2.95 5.42
N ALA A 489 -8.02 1.66 5.74
CA ALA A 489 -6.74 1.09 6.14
C ALA A 489 -5.69 1.09 5.01
N ASP A 490 -6.08 0.80 3.77
CA ASP A 490 -5.18 0.70 2.61
C ASP A 490 -4.48 2.03 2.29
N CYS A 491 -5.21 3.13 2.41
CA CYS A 491 -4.71 4.48 2.11
C CYS A 491 -4.01 5.16 3.29
N GLN A 492 -3.92 4.53 4.47
CA GLN A 492 -3.16 5.07 5.58
C GLN A 492 -1.66 5.16 5.26
N ARG A 493 -1.02 6.20 5.79
CA ARG A 493 0.43 6.33 5.80
C ARG A 493 1.02 5.33 6.80
N ASP A 494 2.14 4.72 6.43
CA ASP A 494 2.92 3.84 7.30
C ASP A 494 4.29 4.50 7.59
N PRO A 495 4.46 5.19 8.74
CA PRO A 495 5.73 5.83 9.11
C PRO A 495 6.89 4.85 9.30
N ASP A 496 6.59 3.57 9.56
CA ASP A 496 7.56 2.48 9.73
C ASP A 496 7.84 1.74 8.40
N GLY A 497 7.15 2.14 7.33
CA GLY A 497 7.32 1.62 5.98
C GLY A 497 8.73 1.87 5.43
N TYR A 498 9.12 1.04 4.46
CA TYR A 498 10.41 1.19 3.78
C TYR A 498 10.48 2.52 3.00
N GLY A 499 11.69 2.99 2.72
CA GLY A 499 11.86 4.28 2.04
C GLY A 499 11.49 5.49 2.90
N PHE A 500 11.56 5.37 4.23
CA PHE A 500 11.15 6.39 5.20
C PHE A 500 9.63 6.68 5.15
N GLY A 501 8.83 5.63 4.97
CA GLY A 501 7.37 5.71 4.89
C GLY A 501 6.84 6.18 3.53
N SER A 502 7.59 5.97 2.45
CA SER A 502 7.24 6.37 1.09
C SER A 502 5.95 5.67 0.62
N THR A 503 4.97 6.47 0.21
CA THR A 503 3.71 5.96 -0.36
C THR A 503 3.83 5.83 -1.88
N LEU A 504 4.63 6.69 -2.53
CA LEU A 504 4.88 6.61 -3.96
C LEU A 504 5.58 5.30 -4.33
N GLY A 505 6.55 4.85 -3.53
CA GLY A 505 7.17 3.54 -3.72
C GLY A 505 6.18 2.38 -3.64
N ARG A 506 5.20 2.45 -2.72
CA ARG A 506 4.09 1.48 -2.65
C ARG A 506 3.24 1.50 -3.93
N LEU A 507 2.92 2.69 -4.44
CA LEU A 507 2.14 2.85 -5.68
C LEU A 507 2.89 2.26 -6.89
N LEU A 508 4.20 2.51 -7.00
CA LEU A 508 5.05 1.97 -8.08
C LEU A 508 5.05 0.44 -8.06
N LEU A 509 5.29 -0.17 -6.88
CA LEU A 509 5.29 -1.63 -6.73
C LEU A 509 3.90 -2.25 -6.96
N ARG A 510 2.82 -1.53 -6.68
CA ARG A 510 1.45 -1.99 -6.92
C ARG A 510 1.07 -1.97 -8.40
N THR A 511 1.46 -0.91 -9.11
CA THR A 511 0.98 -0.63 -10.47
C THR A 511 1.95 -1.05 -11.57
N LEU A 512 3.21 -1.29 -11.23
CA LEU A 512 4.30 -1.76 -12.11
C LEU A 512 5.16 -2.84 -11.39
N PRO A 513 4.55 -3.93 -10.87
CA PRO A 513 5.21 -4.90 -9.98
C PRO A 513 6.38 -5.66 -10.62
N ASN A 514 6.41 -5.76 -11.95
CA ASN A 514 7.46 -6.48 -12.67
C ASN A 514 8.64 -5.60 -13.10
N ASP A 515 8.50 -4.28 -12.98
CA ASP A 515 9.49 -3.32 -13.44
C ASP A 515 10.25 -2.64 -12.28
N TYR A 516 9.64 -2.54 -11.09
CA TYR A 516 10.30 -2.01 -9.89
C TYR A 516 10.66 -3.13 -8.90
N THR A 517 11.78 -2.98 -8.19
CA THR A 517 12.19 -3.93 -7.13
C THR A 517 12.11 -3.29 -5.75
N ALA A 518 11.79 -4.11 -4.75
CA ALA A 518 11.57 -3.67 -3.37
C ALA A 518 12.83 -3.12 -2.66
N ASP A 519 14.01 -3.26 -3.25
CA ASP A 519 15.29 -2.82 -2.72
C ASP A 519 15.88 -1.62 -3.47
N SER A 520 15.23 -1.06 -4.49
CA SER A 520 15.86 -0.03 -5.35
C SER A 520 15.63 1.40 -4.85
N VAL A 521 16.65 2.26 -5.02
CA VAL A 521 16.49 3.72 -4.83
C VAL A 521 15.50 4.34 -5.80
N TYR A 522 15.33 3.76 -6.99
CA TYR A 522 14.34 4.19 -7.98
C TYR A 522 12.90 3.96 -7.50
N THR A 523 12.69 2.96 -6.66
CA THR A 523 11.37 2.64 -6.09
C THR A 523 11.04 3.59 -4.95
N TRP A 524 11.97 3.78 -4.01
CA TRP A 524 11.68 4.40 -2.72
C TRP A 524 12.05 5.87 -2.61
N PHE A 525 12.92 6.37 -3.50
CA PHE A 525 13.33 7.78 -3.53
C PHE A 525 13.22 8.40 -4.94
N PRO A 526 12.11 8.19 -5.68
CA PRO A 526 11.99 8.61 -7.08
C PRO A 526 12.09 10.14 -7.29
N PHE A 527 11.80 10.94 -6.26
CA PHE A 527 11.95 12.40 -6.28
C PHE A 527 13.37 12.90 -6.02
N MET A 528 14.28 12.01 -5.63
CA MET A 528 15.71 12.29 -5.47
C MET A 528 16.45 11.69 -6.65
N HIS A 529 17.38 12.44 -7.22
CA HIS A 529 18.29 11.87 -8.21
C HIS A 529 19.17 10.80 -7.55
N PRO A 530 19.45 9.64 -8.19
CA PRO A 530 20.23 8.55 -7.59
C PRO A 530 21.61 8.98 -7.09
N GLU A 531 22.35 9.80 -7.87
CA GLU A 531 23.70 10.30 -7.53
C GLU A 531 23.76 10.97 -6.13
N PRO A 532 23.00 12.03 -5.82
CA PRO A 532 23.01 12.62 -4.48
C PRO A 532 22.36 11.71 -3.43
N MET A 533 21.39 10.86 -3.79
CA MET A 533 20.73 9.96 -2.84
C MET A 533 21.68 8.88 -2.30
N GLU A 534 22.60 8.38 -3.12
CA GLU A 534 23.67 7.48 -2.68
C GLU A 534 24.46 8.10 -1.51
N GLY A 535 24.89 9.36 -1.67
CA GLY A 535 25.60 10.10 -0.63
C GLY A 535 24.80 10.22 0.66
N TYR A 536 23.52 10.58 0.57
CA TYR A 536 22.65 10.70 1.75
C TYR A 536 22.42 9.35 2.45
N LEU A 537 22.20 8.27 1.71
CA LEU A 537 22.03 6.93 2.29
C LEU A 537 23.31 6.42 2.95
N LYS A 538 24.47 6.74 2.37
CA LYS A 538 25.77 6.43 2.95
C LYS A 538 25.98 7.15 4.28
N ASP A 539 25.70 8.45 4.33
CA ASP A 539 25.81 9.26 5.56
C ASP A 539 24.85 8.79 6.67
N LEU A 540 23.70 8.23 6.28
CA LEU A 540 22.72 7.64 7.20
C LEU A 540 23.05 6.20 7.62
N GLY A 541 24.08 5.57 7.05
CA GLY A 541 24.41 4.15 7.29
C GLY A 541 23.33 3.18 6.81
N LYS A 542 22.57 3.56 5.77
CA LYS A 542 21.45 2.76 5.23
C LYS A 542 21.66 2.27 3.79
N LEU A 543 22.79 2.62 3.16
CA LEU A 543 23.07 2.27 1.76
C LEU A 543 22.99 0.77 1.48
N ASP A 544 23.44 -0.09 2.40
CA ASP A 544 23.43 -1.56 2.24
C ASP A 544 22.02 -2.16 2.08
N GLY A 545 20.97 -1.42 2.44
CA GLY A 545 19.58 -1.80 2.20
C GLY A 545 19.08 -1.50 0.79
N TYR A 546 19.85 -0.76 -0.03
CA TYR A 546 19.38 -0.24 -1.30
C TYR A 546 20.31 -0.54 -2.48
N THR A 547 19.72 -1.01 -3.57
CA THR A 547 20.37 -1.13 -4.87
C THR A 547 20.30 0.20 -5.63
N LEU A 548 21.45 0.69 -6.09
CA LEU A 548 21.58 1.91 -6.91
C LEU A 548 21.32 1.66 -8.40
N ALA A 549 21.42 0.40 -8.84
CA ALA A 549 21.17 0.04 -10.23
C ALA A 549 19.70 0.28 -10.58
N ARG A 550 19.49 0.79 -11.80
CA ARG A 550 18.17 0.89 -12.39
C ARG A 550 17.53 -0.51 -12.48
N PRO A 551 16.32 -0.72 -11.93
CA PRO A 551 15.63 -2.00 -12.03
C PRO A 551 15.45 -2.45 -13.48
N LYS A 552 15.37 -3.77 -13.68
CA LYS A 552 15.13 -4.40 -14.99
C LYS A 552 13.79 -5.13 -14.96
N PRO A 553 13.02 -5.09 -16.07
CA PRO A 553 11.76 -5.83 -16.17
C PRO A 553 12.00 -7.33 -15.94
N ARG A 554 11.07 -7.98 -15.22
CA ARG A 554 11.01 -9.43 -15.03
C ARG A 554 9.80 -10.02 -15.74
N GLY A 555 9.91 -11.27 -16.18
CA GLY A 555 8.79 -11.98 -16.79
C GLY A 555 7.69 -12.28 -15.76
N PRO A 556 6.42 -12.40 -16.20
CA PRO A 556 5.33 -12.80 -15.32
C PRO A 556 5.56 -14.24 -14.81
N CYS A 557 4.95 -14.57 -13.67
CA CYS A 557 4.94 -15.92 -13.15
C CYS A 557 4.09 -16.84 -14.05
N THR A 558 4.59 -18.03 -14.36
CA THR A 558 3.83 -19.05 -15.09
C THR A 558 2.96 -19.85 -14.12
N ASN A 559 1.66 -19.96 -14.39
CA ASN A 559 0.73 -20.73 -13.54
C ASN A 559 0.59 -22.17 -14.07
N VAL A 560 0.77 -23.16 -13.19
CA VAL A 560 0.70 -24.59 -13.51
C VAL A 560 -0.48 -25.20 -12.76
N THR A 561 -1.53 -25.56 -13.49
CA THR A 561 -2.80 -26.07 -12.93
C THR A 561 -3.12 -27.51 -13.32
N ASN A 562 -2.47 -28.06 -14.36
CA ASN A 562 -2.72 -29.43 -14.80
C ASN A 562 -2.20 -30.45 -13.77
N TYR A 563 -3.04 -31.42 -13.39
CA TYR A 563 -2.71 -32.40 -12.34
C TYR A 563 -1.39 -33.16 -12.56
N ALA A 564 -1.10 -33.60 -13.79
CA ALA A 564 0.12 -34.35 -14.08
C ALA A 564 1.37 -33.46 -14.05
N GLU A 565 1.26 -32.24 -14.58
CA GLU A 565 2.34 -31.25 -14.60
C GLU A 565 2.64 -30.76 -13.18
N VAL A 566 1.61 -30.43 -12.39
CA VAL A 566 1.72 -30.09 -10.96
C VAL A 566 2.42 -31.22 -10.20
N GLY A 567 1.95 -32.47 -10.36
CA GLY A 567 2.56 -33.62 -9.71
C GLY A 567 4.02 -33.85 -10.11
N HIS A 568 4.40 -33.51 -11.35
CA HIS A 568 5.79 -33.57 -11.80
C HIS A 568 6.67 -32.50 -11.14
N VAL A 569 6.21 -31.24 -11.14
CA VAL A 569 6.96 -30.12 -10.55
C VAL A 569 7.20 -30.36 -9.05
N LEU A 570 6.16 -30.79 -8.31
CA LEU A 570 6.28 -31.05 -6.87
C LEU A 570 7.25 -32.21 -6.53
N ARG A 571 7.30 -33.25 -7.36
CA ARG A 571 8.09 -34.47 -7.07
C ARG A 571 9.53 -34.39 -7.58
N ASN A 572 9.83 -33.52 -8.54
CA ASN A 572 11.13 -33.45 -9.19
C ASN A 572 12.02 -32.33 -8.65
N THR A 573 12.55 -32.53 -7.44
CA THR A 573 13.41 -31.57 -6.74
C THR A 573 14.78 -31.34 -7.41
N THR A 574 15.16 -32.19 -8.36
CA THR A 574 16.39 -32.00 -9.16
C THR A 574 16.24 -30.94 -10.24
N LYS A 575 15.02 -30.77 -10.79
CA LYS A 575 14.73 -29.81 -11.86
C LYS A 575 14.00 -28.57 -11.38
N PHE A 576 13.28 -28.68 -10.27
CA PHE A 576 12.51 -27.59 -9.69
C PHE A 576 12.91 -27.39 -8.24
N MET A 577 13.03 -26.14 -7.81
CA MET A 577 13.29 -25.79 -6.42
C MET A 577 12.12 -24.99 -5.87
N PRO A 578 11.63 -25.29 -4.65
CA PRO A 578 10.69 -24.40 -4.01
C PRO A 578 11.35 -23.05 -3.69
N GLU A 579 10.67 -21.95 -3.99
CA GLU A 579 11.21 -20.59 -3.80
C GLU A 579 11.47 -20.25 -2.33
N TYR A 580 10.72 -20.86 -1.40
CA TYR A 580 10.89 -20.63 0.03
C TYR A 580 12.27 -21.04 0.57
N VAL A 581 13.03 -21.86 -0.17
CA VAL A 581 14.42 -22.22 0.19
C VAL A 581 15.32 -20.99 0.16
N GLU A 582 15.23 -20.18 -0.90
CA GLU A 582 15.99 -18.93 -1.01
C GLU A 582 15.53 -17.91 0.03
N ARG A 583 14.20 -17.80 0.24
CA ARG A 583 13.62 -16.88 1.24
C ARG A 583 14.02 -17.23 2.68
N ALA A 584 14.08 -18.51 3.04
CA ALA A 584 14.55 -18.95 4.35
C ALA A 584 16.03 -18.57 4.56
N ALA A 585 16.89 -18.75 3.55
CA ALA A 585 18.32 -18.44 3.63
C ALA A 585 18.60 -16.94 3.87
N GLU A 586 17.65 -16.05 3.56
CA GLU A 586 17.80 -14.62 3.83
C GLU A 586 17.70 -14.25 5.31
N VAL A 587 17.03 -15.08 6.12
CA VAL A 587 16.66 -14.76 7.53
C VAL A 587 17.12 -15.82 8.53
N ILE A 588 17.34 -17.06 8.10
CA ILE A 588 17.84 -18.17 8.92
C ILE A 588 19.27 -18.49 8.50
N LYS A 589 20.18 -18.59 9.49
CA LYS A 589 21.57 -18.97 9.28
C LYS A 589 21.82 -20.40 9.77
N GLY A 590 22.76 -21.08 9.14
CA GLY A 590 23.16 -22.44 9.52
C GLY A 590 22.25 -23.53 8.94
N GLU A 591 22.61 -24.78 9.23
CA GLU A 591 21.85 -25.97 8.81
C GLU A 591 20.70 -26.29 9.78
N GLY A 592 19.80 -27.21 9.38
CA GLY A 592 18.82 -27.82 10.29
C GLY A 592 17.40 -27.28 10.20
N PHE A 593 17.17 -26.17 9.48
CA PHE A 593 15.81 -25.69 9.18
C PHE A 593 15.20 -26.51 8.04
N PHE A 594 14.88 -27.78 8.35
CA PHE A 594 14.51 -28.80 7.36
C PHE A 594 13.23 -28.48 6.56
N ALA A 595 12.37 -27.58 7.07
CA ALA A 595 11.17 -27.13 6.38
C ALA A 595 11.47 -26.38 5.07
N ALA A 596 12.68 -25.82 4.93
CA ALA A 596 13.14 -25.10 3.73
C ALA A 596 14.57 -25.53 3.34
N SER A 597 14.80 -26.85 3.24
CA SER A 597 16.08 -27.47 2.90
C SER A 597 15.98 -28.33 1.64
N GLU A 598 17.02 -28.35 0.80
CA GLU A 598 17.09 -29.23 -0.38
C GLU A 598 17.06 -30.72 0.02
N ASN A 599 17.63 -31.07 1.18
CA ASN A 599 17.59 -32.43 1.77
C ASN A 599 16.44 -32.60 2.77
N GLY A 600 15.45 -31.70 2.76
CA GLY A 600 14.44 -31.57 3.82
C GLY A 600 13.65 -32.84 4.12
N ILE A 601 13.46 -33.75 3.14
CA ILE A 601 12.72 -35.01 3.36
C ILE A 601 13.43 -35.93 4.36
N GLU A 602 14.75 -36.09 4.23
CA GLU A 602 15.49 -37.00 5.10
C GLU A 602 15.66 -36.39 6.50
N GLU A 603 15.96 -35.09 6.56
CA GLU A 603 16.06 -34.35 7.83
C GLU A 603 14.73 -34.32 8.57
N GLN A 604 13.61 -34.22 7.84
CA GLN A 604 12.27 -34.30 8.41
C GLN A 604 11.98 -35.68 9.01
N LYS A 605 12.31 -36.78 8.31
CA LYS A 605 12.13 -38.14 8.86
C LYS A 605 12.90 -38.33 10.16
N GLN A 606 14.13 -37.82 10.21
CA GLN A 606 14.96 -37.86 11.41
C GLN A 606 14.35 -37.05 12.55
N CYS A 607 13.88 -35.82 12.28
CA CYS A 607 13.23 -34.98 13.27
C CYS A 607 11.92 -35.57 13.80
N ILE A 608 11.08 -36.15 12.93
CA ILE A 608 9.83 -36.80 13.34
C ILE A 608 10.08 -38.09 14.09
N SER A 609 11.10 -38.87 13.73
CA SER A 609 11.52 -40.02 14.52
C SER A 609 11.98 -39.62 15.93
N ALA A 610 12.60 -38.45 16.09
CA ALA A 610 12.96 -37.91 17.39
C ALA A 610 11.74 -37.40 18.18
N LEU A 611 10.81 -36.72 17.53
CA LEU A 611 9.58 -36.15 18.13
C LEU A 611 8.58 -37.25 18.55
N ALA A 612 8.34 -38.23 17.68
CA ALA A 612 7.31 -39.25 17.80
C ALA A 612 7.83 -40.64 17.37
N PRO A 613 8.73 -41.26 18.16
CA PRO A 613 9.44 -42.49 17.78
C PRO A 613 8.57 -43.76 17.76
N SER A 614 7.35 -43.69 18.31
CA SER A 614 6.47 -44.83 18.49
C SER A 614 5.00 -44.43 18.41
N SER A 615 4.12 -45.40 18.13
CA SER A 615 2.66 -45.18 18.14
C SER A 615 2.15 -44.69 19.51
N GLU A 616 2.81 -45.08 20.61
CA GLU A 616 2.46 -44.58 21.95
C GLU A 616 2.79 -43.09 22.11
N ALA A 617 3.93 -42.62 21.55
CA ALA A 617 4.28 -41.20 21.55
C ALA A 617 3.28 -40.37 20.74
N ILE A 618 2.88 -40.88 19.56
CA ILE A 618 1.82 -40.26 18.74
C ILE A 618 0.51 -40.16 19.52
N SER A 619 0.10 -41.23 20.21
CA SER A 619 -1.12 -41.24 21.04
C SER A 619 -1.06 -40.26 22.22
N LYS A 620 0.12 -40.09 22.85
CA LYS A 620 0.31 -39.07 23.91
C LYS A 620 0.17 -37.65 23.38
N ILE A 621 0.73 -37.36 22.20
CA ILE A 621 0.55 -36.07 21.54
C ILE A 621 -0.93 -35.87 21.23
N GLY A 622 -1.61 -36.85 20.62
CA GLY A 622 -3.05 -36.78 20.37
C GLY A 622 -3.89 -36.50 21.62
N THR A 623 -3.57 -37.17 22.73
CA THR A 623 -4.23 -36.96 24.03
C THR A 623 -4.05 -35.54 24.55
N TYR A 624 -2.87 -34.93 24.38
CA TYR A 624 -2.64 -33.52 24.70
C TYR A 624 -3.61 -32.62 23.92
N PHE A 625 -3.69 -32.80 22.60
CA PHE A 625 -4.53 -31.96 21.74
C PHE A 625 -6.01 -32.09 22.09
N TYR A 626 -6.50 -33.30 22.36
CA TYR A 626 -7.87 -33.52 22.84
C TYR A 626 -8.15 -32.79 24.16
N ASN A 627 -7.32 -32.99 25.18
CA ASN A 627 -7.52 -32.40 26.49
C ASN A 627 -7.42 -30.88 26.46
N LYS A 628 -6.40 -30.33 25.78
CA LYS A 628 -6.18 -28.89 25.69
C LYS A 628 -7.29 -28.18 24.92
N THR A 629 -7.84 -28.82 23.89
CA THR A 629 -9.01 -28.29 23.17
C THR A 629 -10.20 -28.12 24.11
N LYS A 630 -10.53 -29.13 24.91
CA LYS A 630 -11.63 -29.05 25.89
C LYS A 630 -11.39 -27.99 26.95
N GLU A 631 -10.19 -27.95 27.51
CA GLU A 631 -9.78 -26.96 28.51
C GLU A 631 -10.00 -25.54 28.00
N LEU A 632 -9.55 -25.24 26.77
CA LEU A 632 -9.70 -23.90 26.19
C LEU A 632 -11.16 -23.57 25.87
N ILE A 633 -11.97 -24.53 25.41
CA ILE A 633 -13.41 -24.31 25.21
C ILE A 633 -14.06 -23.93 26.55
N GLU A 634 -13.88 -24.73 27.59
CA GLU A 634 -14.46 -24.48 28.91
C GLU A 634 -13.97 -23.14 29.51
N GLN A 635 -12.70 -22.79 29.30
CA GLN A 635 -12.10 -21.58 29.86
C GLN A 635 -12.58 -20.29 29.16
N HIS A 636 -12.78 -20.32 27.84
CA HIS A 636 -13.04 -19.12 27.03
C HIS A 636 -14.51 -18.96 26.61
N SER A 637 -15.34 -19.97 26.87
CA SER A 637 -16.77 -19.88 26.63
C SER A 637 -17.48 -18.85 27.52
N PHE A 638 -18.52 -18.24 26.97
CA PHE A 638 -19.42 -17.32 27.66
C PHE A 638 -20.88 -17.79 27.52
N SER A 639 -21.62 -17.75 28.62
CA SER A 639 -23.01 -18.20 28.65
C SER A 639 -23.95 -17.16 28.03
N LEU A 640 -24.92 -17.61 27.23
CA LEU A 640 -25.97 -16.75 26.71
C LEU A 640 -27.03 -16.51 27.78
N VAL A 641 -27.38 -15.25 28.03
CA VAL A 641 -28.30 -14.86 29.10
C VAL A 641 -29.69 -15.47 28.85
N GLY A 642 -30.16 -16.29 29.80
CA GLY A 642 -31.48 -16.91 29.73
C GLY A 642 -31.55 -18.20 28.91
N GLU A 643 -30.43 -18.69 28.38
CA GLU A 643 -30.36 -19.93 27.61
C GLU A 643 -29.44 -20.97 28.25
N LYS A 644 -29.63 -22.24 27.91
CA LYS A 644 -28.70 -23.34 28.26
C LYS A 644 -27.65 -23.51 27.18
N THR A 645 -27.13 -22.39 26.67
CA THR A 645 -26.20 -22.34 25.55
C THR A 645 -24.96 -21.56 25.97
N CYS A 646 -23.80 -22.09 25.65
CA CYS A 646 -22.54 -21.35 25.70
C CYS A 646 -22.06 -21.04 24.29
N ALA A 647 -21.40 -19.90 24.13
CA ALA A 647 -20.78 -19.47 22.89
C ALA A 647 -19.27 -19.27 23.07
N ILE A 648 -18.50 -19.45 22.01
CA ILE A 648 -17.04 -19.25 22.00
C ILE A 648 -16.56 -18.85 20.61
N ASN A 649 -15.54 -18.00 20.55
CA ASN A 649 -14.79 -17.77 19.32
C ASN A 649 -13.78 -18.90 19.10
N ILE A 650 -14.18 -19.94 18.36
CA ILE A 650 -13.40 -21.17 18.22
C ILE A 650 -12.05 -20.91 17.55
N VAL A 651 -12.00 -20.02 16.55
CA VAL A 651 -10.76 -19.70 15.82
C VAL A 651 -9.76 -18.99 16.72
N ARG A 652 -10.18 -17.88 17.35
CA ARG A 652 -9.29 -17.03 18.15
C ARG A 652 -8.82 -17.75 19.42
N ASP A 653 -9.75 -18.38 20.14
CA ASP A 653 -9.50 -18.83 21.51
C ASP A 653 -9.04 -20.30 21.60
N VAL A 654 -9.23 -21.10 20.53
CA VAL A 654 -8.92 -22.53 20.53
C VAL A 654 -8.02 -22.93 19.36
N LEU A 655 -8.46 -22.77 18.11
CA LEU A 655 -7.77 -23.37 16.96
C LEU A 655 -6.38 -22.75 16.70
N LYS A 656 -6.18 -21.46 17.02
CA LYS A 656 -4.86 -20.82 17.02
C LYS A 656 -4.00 -21.20 18.22
N VAL A 657 -4.63 -21.42 19.36
CA VAL A 657 -3.96 -21.50 20.67
C VAL A 657 -3.47 -22.91 20.98
N VAL A 658 -4.25 -23.95 20.65
CA VAL A 658 -3.89 -25.35 20.91
C VAL A 658 -2.55 -25.75 20.28
N PRO A 659 -2.34 -25.62 18.95
CA PRO A 659 -1.08 -26.00 18.33
C PRO A 659 0.09 -25.12 18.79
N LEU A 660 -0.14 -23.82 18.97
CA LEU A 660 0.84 -22.88 19.51
C LEU A 660 1.32 -23.30 20.91
N SER A 661 0.39 -23.63 21.80
CA SER A 661 0.69 -24.01 23.18
C SER A 661 1.57 -25.26 23.22
N TRP A 662 1.23 -26.26 22.41
CA TRP A 662 2.01 -27.49 22.30
C TRP A 662 3.42 -27.21 21.76
N ALA A 663 3.53 -26.54 20.61
CA ALA A 663 4.79 -26.29 19.96
C ALA A 663 5.72 -25.39 20.81
N ALA A 664 5.16 -24.36 21.47
CA ALA A 664 5.93 -23.49 22.34
C ALA A 664 6.47 -24.23 23.58
N THR A 665 5.61 -25.00 24.27
CA THR A 665 5.95 -25.55 25.60
C THR A 665 6.56 -26.95 25.55
N GLU A 666 6.01 -27.85 24.73
CA GLU A 666 6.42 -29.26 24.65
C GLU A 666 7.56 -29.48 23.65
N VAL A 667 7.73 -28.59 22.67
CA VAL A 667 8.79 -28.71 21.63
C VAL A 667 9.89 -27.67 21.81
N ALA A 668 9.55 -26.38 21.85
CA ALA A 668 10.54 -25.30 21.90
C ALA A 668 11.04 -24.95 23.32
N GLY A 669 10.28 -25.30 24.36
CA GLY A 669 10.60 -24.94 25.74
C GLY A 669 10.43 -23.45 26.05
N ILE A 670 9.65 -22.73 25.25
CA ILE A 670 9.35 -21.32 25.42
C ILE A 670 8.16 -21.19 26.39
N PRO A 671 8.35 -20.56 27.56
CA PRO A 671 7.27 -20.41 28.53
C PRO A 671 6.32 -19.30 28.10
N LEU A 672 5.05 -19.66 27.85
CA LEU A 672 3.99 -18.70 27.53
C LEU A 672 3.56 -17.91 28.76
N LYS A 673 3.21 -16.64 28.52
CA LYS A 673 2.70 -15.71 29.52
C LYS A 673 1.20 -15.89 29.65
N THR A 674 0.77 -16.45 30.78
CA THR A 674 -0.64 -16.71 31.09
C THR A 674 -1.02 -16.05 32.42
N LYS A 675 -2.30 -16.06 32.80
CA LYS A 675 -2.73 -15.58 34.13
C LYS A 675 -2.06 -16.39 35.26
N GLN A 676 -1.86 -17.68 35.03
CA GLN A 676 -1.22 -18.60 35.96
C GLN A 676 0.31 -18.47 35.95
N ARG A 677 0.89 -17.99 34.84
CA ARG A 677 2.33 -17.80 34.65
C ARG A 677 2.66 -16.40 34.10
N PRO A 678 2.59 -15.35 34.94
CA PRO A 678 2.81 -13.97 34.50
C PRO A 678 4.26 -13.66 34.11
N ASP A 679 5.22 -14.51 34.50
CA ASP A 679 6.65 -14.45 34.19
C ASP A 679 7.02 -15.07 32.82
N GLY A 680 6.03 -15.56 32.05
CA GLY A 680 6.24 -16.04 30.69
C GLY A 680 6.73 -14.95 29.74
N VAL A 681 7.38 -15.35 28.65
CA VAL A 681 8.08 -14.43 27.73
C VAL A 681 7.10 -13.69 26.82
N PHE A 682 6.19 -14.43 26.17
CA PHE A 682 5.22 -13.90 25.21
C PHE A 682 3.81 -14.33 25.59
N THR A 683 2.82 -13.47 25.34
CA THR A 683 1.43 -13.93 25.27
C THR A 683 1.23 -14.83 24.04
N GLU A 684 0.14 -15.60 24.02
CA GLU A 684 -0.20 -16.46 22.88
C GLU A 684 -0.32 -15.66 21.58
N SER A 685 -1.02 -14.52 21.61
CA SER A 685 -1.14 -13.63 20.44
C SER A 685 0.22 -13.09 19.99
N GLN A 686 1.09 -12.64 20.91
CA GLN A 686 2.41 -12.12 20.54
C GLN A 686 3.27 -13.19 19.85
N LEU A 687 3.30 -14.41 20.39
CA LEU A 687 4.08 -15.48 19.78
C LEU A 687 3.48 -15.93 18.45
N PHE A 688 2.14 -16.03 18.35
CA PHE A 688 1.48 -16.36 17.09
C PHE A 688 1.79 -15.31 16.01
N ASP A 689 1.74 -14.03 16.33
CA ASP A 689 2.06 -12.95 15.39
C ASP A 689 3.49 -13.08 14.86
N MET A 690 4.47 -13.30 15.75
CA MET A 690 5.87 -13.54 15.37
C MET A 690 6.02 -14.75 14.43
N LEU A 691 5.43 -15.89 14.79
CA LEU A 691 5.51 -17.11 14.00
C LEU A 691 4.80 -16.95 12.65
N SER A 692 3.69 -16.24 12.62
CA SER A 692 2.89 -16.00 11.41
C SER A 692 3.61 -15.05 10.44
N GLU A 693 4.33 -14.02 10.94
CA GLU A 693 5.17 -13.16 10.11
C GLU A 693 6.37 -13.94 9.53
N ILE A 694 7.01 -14.81 10.32
CA ILE A 694 8.09 -15.68 9.82
C ILE A 694 7.55 -16.64 8.75
N TYR A 695 6.42 -17.30 9.02
CA TYR A 695 5.78 -18.22 8.07
C TYR A 695 5.43 -17.50 6.77
N GLN A 696 4.78 -16.33 6.86
CA GLN A 696 4.39 -15.54 5.71
C GLN A 696 5.61 -15.15 4.87
N PHE A 697 6.69 -14.68 5.50
CA PHE A 697 7.89 -14.29 4.77
C PHE A 697 8.56 -15.47 4.05
N ILE A 698 8.69 -16.62 4.73
CA ILE A 698 9.39 -17.78 4.18
C ILE A 698 8.54 -18.50 3.13
N PHE A 699 7.27 -18.78 3.41
CA PHE A 699 6.47 -19.73 2.62
C PHE A 699 5.43 -19.06 1.70
N LEU A 700 4.94 -17.85 2.01
CA LEU A 700 3.83 -17.21 1.29
C LEU A 700 4.27 -16.02 0.45
N GLU A 701 3.47 -15.62 -0.54
CA GLU A 701 3.78 -14.40 -1.28
C GLU A 701 3.66 -13.17 -0.36
N VAL A 702 4.68 -12.33 -0.40
CA VAL A 702 4.71 -11.07 0.34
C VAL A 702 4.55 -9.93 -0.66
N GLU A 703 3.58 -9.04 -0.40
CA GLU A 703 3.43 -7.81 -1.16
C GLU A 703 4.79 -7.08 -1.22
N ALA A 704 5.26 -6.77 -2.43
CA ALA A 704 6.61 -6.26 -2.66
C ALA A 704 6.92 -5.02 -1.80
N ALA A 705 5.92 -4.16 -1.56
CA ALA A 705 6.07 -2.95 -0.76
C ALA A 705 6.30 -3.22 0.74
N LYS A 706 5.88 -4.38 1.25
CA LYS A 706 6.08 -4.81 2.65
C LYS A 706 7.33 -5.68 2.81
N TYR A 707 7.88 -6.21 1.71
CA TYR A 707 8.92 -7.22 1.72
C TYR A 707 10.16 -6.83 2.56
N MET A 708 10.75 -5.66 2.31
CA MET A 708 11.97 -5.25 3.02
C MET A 708 11.74 -4.97 4.51
N ALA A 709 10.60 -4.37 4.85
CA ALA A 709 10.23 -4.11 6.24
C ALA A 709 9.95 -5.42 7.00
N LEU A 710 9.21 -6.34 6.37
CA LEU A 710 8.92 -7.67 6.93
C LEU A 710 10.20 -8.48 7.10
N LYS A 711 11.10 -8.49 6.10
CA LYS A 711 12.41 -9.16 6.16
C LYS A 711 13.21 -8.73 7.39
N ARG A 712 13.24 -7.42 7.68
CA ARG A 712 13.93 -6.90 8.87
C ARG A 712 13.29 -7.41 10.17
N ARG A 713 11.98 -7.29 10.32
CA ARG A 713 11.27 -7.78 11.51
C ARG A 713 11.43 -9.29 11.70
N VAL A 714 11.32 -10.06 10.63
CA VAL A 714 11.49 -11.52 10.65
C VAL A 714 12.91 -11.92 11.05
N LYS A 715 13.95 -11.20 10.63
CA LYS A 715 15.32 -11.42 11.15
C LYS A 715 15.39 -11.25 12.65
N ASP A 716 14.77 -10.20 13.19
CA ASP A 716 14.75 -9.93 14.63
C ASP A 716 13.97 -11.04 15.38
N HIS A 717 12.81 -11.47 14.85
CA HIS A 717 12.02 -12.56 15.41
C HIS A 717 12.77 -13.90 15.41
N VAL A 718 13.40 -14.25 14.28
CA VAL A 718 14.19 -15.49 14.14
C VAL A 718 15.34 -15.51 15.14
N GLN A 719 16.07 -14.39 15.27
CA GLN A 719 17.17 -14.28 16.22
C GLN A 719 16.70 -14.43 17.67
N GLU A 720 15.60 -13.77 18.04
CA GLU A 720 15.06 -13.86 19.40
C GLU A 720 14.54 -15.27 19.73
N LEU A 721 13.82 -15.90 18.81
CA LEU A 721 13.33 -17.27 19.00
C LEU A 721 14.48 -18.27 19.07
N ALA A 722 15.48 -18.17 18.18
CA ALA A 722 16.65 -19.02 18.21
C ALA A 722 17.41 -18.90 19.55
N ARG A 723 17.58 -17.68 20.06
CA ARG A 723 18.21 -17.41 21.36
C ARG A 723 17.43 -18.04 22.53
N LEU A 724 16.09 -17.97 22.49
CA LEU A 724 15.24 -18.57 23.52
C LEU A 724 15.30 -20.10 23.50
N ILE A 725 15.28 -20.69 22.30
CA ILE A 725 15.43 -22.13 22.12
C ILE A 725 16.82 -22.57 22.64
N GLU A 726 17.89 -21.87 22.25
CA GLU A 726 19.26 -22.16 22.71
C GLU A 726 19.38 -22.09 24.24
N LYS A 727 18.77 -21.08 24.87
CA LYS A 727 18.73 -20.96 26.34
C LYS A 727 18.01 -22.16 26.97
N ALA A 728 16.92 -22.63 26.38
CA ALA A 728 16.23 -23.82 26.85
C ALA A 728 17.12 -25.08 26.72
N LEU A 729 17.87 -25.21 25.61
CA LEU A 729 18.84 -26.30 25.39
C LEU A 729 19.97 -26.30 26.43
N GLY A 730 20.58 -25.13 26.71
CA GLY A 730 21.68 -25.02 27.70
C GLY A 730 21.24 -25.40 29.12
N SER A 731 19.99 -25.11 29.47
CA SER A 731 19.41 -25.57 30.73
C SER A 731 19.23 -27.09 30.77
N ALA A 732 18.92 -27.73 29.64
CA ALA A 732 18.84 -29.20 29.53
C ALA A 732 20.23 -29.87 29.56
N GLN A 733 21.24 -29.31 28.88
CA GLN A 733 22.61 -29.84 28.90
C GLN A 733 23.26 -29.75 30.31
N SER A 734 23.06 -28.65 31.03
CA SER A 734 23.56 -28.52 32.41
C SER A 734 22.94 -29.56 33.36
N ARG A 735 21.65 -29.89 33.18
CA ARG A 735 20.94 -30.98 33.87
C ARG A 735 21.46 -32.38 33.51
N MET A 736 21.99 -32.58 32.31
CA MET A 736 22.61 -33.86 31.90
C MET A 736 23.98 -34.09 32.54
N SER A 737 24.72 -33.04 32.92
CA SER A 737 26.00 -33.17 33.64
C SER A 737 25.85 -33.46 35.15
N LEU A 738 24.67 -33.19 35.71
CA LEU A 738 24.31 -33.44 37.11
C LEU A 738 23.44 -34.71 37.22
N ALA A 739 23.98 -35.83 36.78
CA ALA A 739 23.37 -37.15 37.00
C ALA A 739 23.51 -37.55 38.48
N GLY A 740 22.66 -36.98 39.34
CA GLY A 740 22.62 -37.33 40.76
C GLY A 740 21.87 -36.31 41.60
N LEU A 741 20.56 -36.14 41.36
CA LEU A 741 19.52 -35.67 42.29
C LEU A 741 18.29 -35.25 41.47
N PHE A 742 17.43 -36.22 41.13
CA PHE A 742 16.12 -35.97 40.54
C PHE A 742 15.07 -36.15 41.64
N ASP A 743 14.46 -35.07 42.14
CA ASP A 743 13.01 -35.07 42.49
C ASP A 743 12.34 -33.73 42.86
N THR A 744 12.91 -32.53 42.64
CA THR A 744 12.24 -31.31 43.22
C THR A 744 12.22 -30.03 42.39
N LEU A 745 12.56 -30.03 41.10
CA LEU A 745 12.65 -28.78 40.32
C LEU A 745 12.05 -28.83 38.89
N SER A 746 11.05 -29.68 38.64
CA SER A 746 10.33 -29.71 37.35
C SER A 746 9.32 -28.57 37.15
N SER A 747 9.14 -27.67 38.12
CA SER A 747 8.09 -26.63 38.05
C SER A 747 8.49 -25.32 37.38
N PHE A 748 9.78 -25.10 37.07
CA PHE A 748 10.21 -23.75 36.66
C PHE A 748 10.62 -23.58 35.18
N PHE A 749 11.23 -24.55 34.50
CA PHE A 749 11.69 -24.35 33.10
C PHE A 749 11.70 -25.67 32.29
N GLY A 750 10.73 -25.82 31.38
CA GLY A 750 10.62 -26.88 30.36
C GLY A 750 9.80 -28.11 30.76
N GLY A 751 8.92 -28.59 29.85
CA GLY A 751 8.16 -29.84 30.02
C GLY A 751 9.06 -31.09 29.90
N LYS A 752 8.61 -32.24 30.43
CA LYS A 752 9.37 -33.51 30.34
C LYS A 752 9.63 -33.92 28.88
N ASN A 753 8.71 -33.63 27.96
CA ASN A 753 8.81 -34.04 26.55
C ASN A 753 9.84 -33.23 25.76
N GLN A 754 10.00 -31.94 26.06
CA GLN A 754 10.99 -31.07 25.39
C GLN A 754 12.41 -31.59 25.58
N ASN A 755 12.75 -32.04 26.79
CA ASN A 755 14.08 -32.60 27.07
C ASN A 755 14.34 -33.90 26.29
N GLU A 756 13.30 -34.64 25.92
CA GLU A 756 13.41 -35.94 25.26
C GLU A 756 13.66 -35.80 23.75
N ILE A 757 12.95 -34.90 23.06
CA ILE A 757 13.22 -34.61 21.64
C ILE A 757 14.63 -34.02 21.47
N VAL A 758 15.02 -33.07 22.33
CA VAL A 758 16.35 -32.45 22.31
C VAL A 758 17.45 -33.51 22.46
N LYS A 759 17.29 -34.41 23.42
CA LYS A 759 18.25 -35.50 23.65
C LYS A 759 18.41 -36.38 22.40
N ARG A 760 17.31 -36.81 21.78
CA ARG A 760 17.34 -37.66 20.58
C ARG A 760 17.94 -36.95 19.37
N LEU A 761 17.70 -35.65 19.20
CA LEU A 761 18.32 -34.87 18.14
C LEU A 761 19.85 -34.78 18.31
N PHE A 762 20.35 -34.62 19.54
CA PHE A 762 21.79 -34.70 19.81
C PHE A 762 22.37 -36.11 19.61
N GLU A 763 21.60 -37.17 19.90
CA GLU A 763 22.01 -38.56 19.64
C GLU A 763 22.18 -38.86 18.13
N LEU A 764 21.55 -38.07 17.25
CA LEU A 764 21.78 -38.10 15.80
C LEU A 764 23.07 -37.38 15.35
N GLY A 765 23.84 -36.82 16.30
CA GLY A 765 25.08 -36.09 16.02
C GLY A 765 24.88 -34.64 15.57
N TYR A 766 23.70 -34.05 15.78
CA TYR A 766 23.43 -32.67 15.37
C TYR A 766 24.20 -31.67 16.25
N SER A 767 24.73 -30.61 15.63
CA SER A 767 25.28 -29.46 16.36
C SER A 767 24.16 -28.69 17.10
N THR A 768 24.52 -27.89 18.11
CA THR A 768 23.54 -27.05 18.82
C THR A 768 22.78 -26.13 17.86
N GLU A 769 23.47 -25.50 16.91
CA GLU A 769 22.85 -24.66 15.87
C GLU A 769 21.84 -25.44 15.04
N ARG A 770 22.20 -26.65 14.59
CA ARG A 770 21.31 -27.53 13.83
C ARG A 770 20.07 -27.94 14.63
N VAL A 771 20.23 -28.27 15.92
CA VAL A 771 19.10 -28.57 16.83
C VAL A 771 18.18 -27.36 17.00
N VAL A 772 18.73 -26.16 17.21
CA VAL A 772 17.94 -24.91 17.34
C VAL A 772 17.10 -24.69 16.09
N ASN A 773 17.71 -24.79 14.91
CA ASN A 773 17.01 -24.59 13.64
C ASN A 773 15.96 -25.67 13.36
N SER A 774 16.19 -26.93 13.76
CA SER A 774 15.18 -27.99 13.65
C SER A 774 13.99 -27.77 14.58
N ILE A 775 14.21 -27.30 15.81
CA ILE A 775 13.14 -26.92 16.73
C ILE A 775 12.37 -25.71 16.20
N LEU A 776 13.07 -24.72 15.63
CA LEU A 776 12.43 -23.56 15.02
C LEU A 776 11.54 -23.95 13.83
N ALA A 777 12.00 -24.89 12.99
CA ALA A 777 11.20 -25.45 11.90
C ALA A 777 9.92 -26.13 12.40
N LEU A 778 10.02 -26.94 13.47
CA LEU A 778 8.85 -27.55 14.11
C LEU A 778 7.92 -26.49 14.73
N LEU A 779 8.46 -25.50 15.43
CA LEU A 779 7.68 -24.44 16.07
C LEU A 779 6.82 -23.67 15.07
N ILE A 780 7.40 -23.31 13.92
CA ILE A 780 6.71 -22.58 12.86
C ILE A 780 5.72 -23.50 12.13
N GLY A 781 6.21 -24.64 11.63
CA GLY A 781 5.45 -25.55 10.76
C GLY A 781 4.32 -26.32 11.47
N ALA A 782 4.43 -26.54 12.79
CA ALA A 782 3.40 -27.20 13.57
C ALA A 782 2.35 -26.24 14.15
N THR A 783 2.52 -24.92 13.97
CA THR A 783 1.64 -23.90 14.57
C THR A 783 0.75 -23.22 13.53
N VAL A 784 1.36 -22.45 12.63
CA VAL A 784 0.64 -21.41 11.88
C VAL A 784 -0.30 -22.02 10.86
N GLU A 785 0.23 -22.89 9.99
CA GLU A 785 -0.60 -23.58 8.99
C GLU A 785 -1.52 -24.62 9.63
N MET A 786 -1.08 -25.31 10.70
CA MET A 786 -1.93 -26.23 11.45
C MET A 786 -3.20 -25.53 11.97
N SER A 787 -3.06 -24.30 12.45
CA SER A 787 -4.19 -23.48 12.91
C SER A 787 -5.18 -23.17 11.78
N LEU A 788 -4.68 -22.91 10.58
CA LEU A 788 -5.51 -22.67 9.39
C LEU A 788 -6.16 -23.96 8.88
N ALA A 789 -5.43 -25.08 8.85
CA ALA A 789 -5.97 -26.39 8.52
C ALA A 789 -7.11 -26.79 9.47
N LEU A 790 -6.90 -26.64 10.79
CA LEU A 790 -7.93 -26.83 11.80
C LEU A 790 -9.17 -25.94 11.54
N THR A 791 -8.95 -24.67 11.19
CA THR A 791 -10.04 -23.73 10.91
C THR A 791 -10.87 -24.16 9.70
N ASN A 792 -10.23 -24.52 8.59
CA ASN A 792 -10.92 -24.93 7.37
C ASN A 792 -11.70 -26.24 7.58
N VAL A 793 -11.13 -27.20 8.31
CA VAL A 793 -11.79 -28.49 8.60
C VAL A 793 -12.98 -28.29 9.54
N VAL A 794 -12.85 -27.46 10.58
CA VAL A 794 -13.97 -27.13 11.47
C VAL A 794 -15.07 -26.36 10.72
N ASN A 795 -14.70 -25.43 9.84
CA ASN A 795 -15.66 -24.68 9.04
C ASN A 795 -16.53 -25.62 8.17
N GLN A 796 -15.91 -26.58 7.47
CA GLN A 796 -16.64 -27.58 6.68
C GLN A 796 -17.45 -28.55 7.53
N LEU A 797 -16.93 -28.94 8.71
CA LEU A 797 -17.63 -29.85 9.63
C LEU A 797 -18.97 -29.27 10.07
N LEU A 798 -19.00 -27.97 10.36
CA LEU A 798 -20.21 -27.26 10.80
C LEU A 798 -21.26 -27.05 9.69
N ASP A 799 -20.89 -27.18 8.42
CA ASP A 799 -21.80 -27.08 7.27
C ASP A 799 -22.41 -28.43 6.85
N SER A 800 -21.83 -29.54 7.31
CA SER A 800 -22.30 -30.87 6.92
C SER A 800 -23.55 -31.27 7.73
N GLU A 801 -24.69 -31.52 7.07
CA GLU A 801 -25.89 -32.12 7.69
C GLU A 801 -25.66 -33.55 8.23
N LYS A 802 -24.46 -34.12 8.02
CA LYS A 802 -24.13 -35.51 8.33
C LYS A 802 -23.46 -35.64 9.70
N SER A 803 -24.28 -35.74 10.74
CA SER A 803 -23.90 -36.35 12.01
C SER A 803 -23.82 -37.88 11.89
N GLY A 804 -22.91 -38.39 11.05
CA GLY A 804 -22.60 -39.82 10.99
C GLY A 804 -21.50 -40.14 11.99
N ASP A 805 -21.85 -40.81 13.10
CA ASP A 805 -20.99 -41.29 14.21
C ASP A 805 -19.53 -40.76 14.22
N THR A 806 -19.38 -39.43 14.38
CA THR A 806 -18.12 -38.68 14.21
C THR A 806 -17.16 -38.82 15.39
N ARG A 807 -17.22 -39.94 16.13
CA ARG A 807 -16.42 -40.19 17.33
C ARG A 807 -15.24 -41.14 17.11
N ASP A 808 -15.18 -41.83 15.97
CA ASP A 808 -14.05 -42.69 15.62
C ASP A 808 -12.88 -41.89 15.00
N LEU A 809 -11.67 -42.08 15.53
CA LEU A 809 -10.47 -41.34 15.12
C LEU A 809 -10.06 -41.63 13.67
N SER A 810 -10.24 -42.87 13.20
CA SER A 810 -9.85 -43.24 11.83
C SER A 810 -10.74 -42.56 10.78
N SER A 811 -12.04 -42.46 11.10
CA SER A 811 -13.03 -41.73 10.31
C SER A 811 -12.73 -40.22 10.28
N LEU A 812 -12.39 -39.62 11.43
CA LEU A 812 -12.01 -38.20 11.52
C LEU A 812 -10.70 -37.88 10.77
N ALA A 813 -9.73 -38.79 10.78
CA ALA A 813 -8.49 -38.63 10.02
C ALA A 813 -8.74 -38.68 8.50
N ALA A 814 -9.58 -39.61 8.03
CA ALA A 814 -10.00 -39.67 6.63
C ALA A 814 -10.78 -38.41 6.22
N TYR A 815 -11.70 -37.96 7.07
CA TYR A 815 -12.42 -36.69 6.89
C TYR A 815 -11.46 -35.51 6.77
N THR A 816 -10.43 -35.44 7.61
CA THR A 816 -9.43 -34.37 7.60
C THR A 816 -8.72 -34.28 6.25
N ILE A 817 -8.22 -35.40 5.74
CA ILE A 817 -7.48 -35.44 4.46
C ILE A 817 -8.38 -34.98 3.32
N GLU A 818 -9.63 -35.45 3.29
CA GLU A 818 -10.58 -35.09 2.25
C GLU A 818 -11.04 -33.63 2.35
N ALA A 819 -11.33 -33.15 3.55
CA ALA A 819 -11.70 -31.76 3.79
C ALA A 819 -10.59 -30.79 3.34
N LEU A 820 -9.32 -31.12 3.59
CA LEU A 820 -8.18 -30.32 3.17
C LEU A 820 -7.85 -30.46 1.68
N ARG A 821 -8.32 -31.51 0.99
CA ARG A 821 -8.27 -31.58 -0.47
C ARG A 821 -9.19 -30.52 -1.10
N ILE A 822 -10.37 -30.33 -0.51
CA ILE A 822 -11.41 -29.40 -0.99
C ILE A 822 -11.11 -27.94 -0.59
N ASP A 823 -10.71 -27.73 0.67
CA ASP A 823 -10.43 -26.40 1.23
C ASP A 823 -9.04 -26.38 1.91
N PRO A 824 -7.96 -26.47 1.11
CA PRO A 824 -6.60 -26.48 1.65
C PRO A 824 -6.25 -25.14 2.31
N PRO A 825 -5.29 -25.10 3.24
CA PRO A 825 -4.82 -23.84 3.85
C PRO A 825 -4.33 -22.84 2.80
N PHE A 826 -3.64 -23.34 1.77
CA PHE A 826 -3.10 -22.55 0.66
C PHE A 826 -3.40 -23.24 -0.66
N ALA A 827 -3.57 -22.46 -1.72
CA ALA A 827 -3.90 -22.98 -3.04
C ALA A 827 -2.71 -23.73 -3.67
N GLY A 828 -1.48 -23.29 -3.40
CA GLY A 828 -0.31 -23.82 -4.08
C GLY A 828 1.01 -23.33 -3.51
N VAL A 829 2.09 -23.56 -4.24
CA VAL A 829 3.45 -23.20 -3.84
C VAL A 829 4.26 -22.67 -5.02
N TYR A 830 5.15 -21.71 -4.77
CA TYR A 830 6.02 -21.17 -5.81
C TYR A 830 7.30 -22.02 -5.96
N HIS A 831 7.67 -22.30 -7.21
CA HIS A 831 8.88 -23.00 -7.60
C HIS A 831 9.69 -22.20 -8.63
N ILE A 832 10.99 -22.47 -8.68
CA ILE A 832 11.91 -21.95 -9.69
C ILE A 832 12.44 -23.14 -10.50
N ALA A 833 12.41 -23.02 -11.82
CA ALA A 833 13.03 -24.01 -12.70
C ALA A 833 14.56 -23.92 -12.65
N LYS A 834 15.26 -25.00 -12.25
CA LYS A 834 16.73 -25.06 -12.19
C LYS A 834 17.38 -25.20 -13.58
N GLN A 835 16.60 -25.62 -14.57
CA GLN A 835 17.01 -25.82 -15.96
C GLN A 835 15.81 -25.70 -16.89
N ASP A 836 16.04 -25.56 -18.20
CA ASP A 836 14.99 -25.66 -19.21
C ASP A 836 14.31 -27.04 -19.13
N GLU A 837 12.98 -27.08 -19.20
CA GLU A 837 12.20 -28.31 -19.12
C GLU A 837 10.89 -28.20 -19.93
N THR A 838 10.46 -29.31 -20.53
CA THR A 838 9.16 -29.43 -21.21
C THR A 838 8.45 -30.69 -20.72
N ILE A 839 7.25 -30.55 -20.16
CA ILE A 839 6.42 -31.64 -19.65
C ILE A 839 4.98 -31.42 -20.13
N GLY A 840 4.45 -32.31 -20.96
CA GLY A 840 3.10 -32.15 -21.50
C GLY A 840 2.98 -30.86 -22.32
N SER A 841 2.14 -29.94 -21.85
CA SER A 841 1.95 -28.61 -22.45
C SER A 841 2.83 -27.52 -21.81
N LEU A 842 3.38 -27.78 -20.62
CA LEU A 842 4.24 -26.86 -19.90
C LEU A 842 5.65 -26.82 -20.54
N THR A 843 6.10 -25.62 -20.91
CA THR A 843 7.48 -25.34 -21.31
C THR A 843 8.02 -24.20 -20.47
N VAL A 844 9.13 -24.42 -19.78
CA VAL A 844 9.71 -23.45 -18.84
C VAL A 844 11.19 -23.28 -19.09
N LYS A 845 11.69 -22.08 -18.80
CA LYS A 845 13.11 -21.73 -18.90
C LYS A 845 13.80 -21.77 -17.55
N GLN A 846 15.11 -22.02 -17.57
CA GLN A 846 15.94 -21.90 -16.38
C GLN A 846 15.74 -20.51 -15.72
N GLY A 847 15.48 -20.51 -14.40
CA GLY A 847 15.23 -19.31 -13.61
C GLY A 847 13.78 -18.79 -13.66
N GLU A 848 12.91 -19.42 -14.44
CA GLU A 848 11.50 -19.05 -14.53
C GLU A 848 10.76 -19.41 -13.23
N ARG A 849 9.94 -18.47 -12.76
CA ARG A 849 9.10 -18.62 -11.56
C ARG A 849 7.75 -19.23 -11.93
N LEU A 850 7.37 -20.26 -11.18
CA LEU A 850 6.19 -21.08 -11.41
C LEU A 850 5.29 -21.03 -10.17
N PHE A 851 4.01 -20.73 -10.35
CA PHE A 851 3.00 -20.98 -9.32
C PHE A 851 2.39 -22.35 -9.58
N VAL A 852 2.56 -23.27 -8.63
CA VAL A 852 2.08 -24.64 -8.73
C VAL A 852 0.77 -24.72 -7.95
N ASP A 853 -0.36 -24.62 -8.65
CA ASP A 853 -1.71 -24.57 -8.07
C ASP A 853 -2.23 -25.98 -7.74
N VAL A 854 -1.97 -26.39 -6.51
CA VAL A 854 -2.31 -27.72 -5.98
C VAL A 854 -3.82 -27.85 -5.75
N ALA A 855 -4.50 -26.78 -5.34
CA ALA A 855 -5.93 -26.77 -5.09
C ALA A 855 -6.71 -27.03 -6.39
N THR A 856 -6.38 -26.31 -7.47
CA THR A 856 -7.01 -26.53 -8.78
C THR A 856 -6.68 -27.92 -9.33
N ALA A 857 -5.45 -28.40 -9.16
CA ALA A 857 -5.09 -29.76 -9.57
C ALA A 857 -5.90 -30.84 -8.82
N ASN A 858 -6.16 -30.63 -7.53
CA ASN A 858 -6.96 -31.54 -6.69
C ASN A 858 -8.47 -31.50 -6.97
N THR A 859 -8.94 -30.65 -7.90
CA THR A 859 -10.30 -30.69 -8.43
C THR A 859 -10.42 -31.41 -9.77
N ASN A 860 -9.36 -32.06 -10.25
CA ASN A 860 -9.38 -32.79 -11.52
C ASN A 860 -10.30 -34.03 -11.47
N GLU A 861 -11.32 -34.06 -12.34
CA GLU A 861 -12.34 -35.13 -12.38
C GLU A 861 -11.80 -36.50 -12.82
N ASP A 862 -10.67 -36.55 -13.56
CA ASP A 862 -10.02 -37.82 -13.92
C ASP A 862 -9.26 -38.42 -12.74
N ALA A 863 -8.75 -37.56 -11.84
CA ALA A 863 -8.03 -37.96 -10.63
C ALA A 863 -8.97 -38.31 -9.47
N PHE A 864 -10.06 -37.55 -9.30
CA PHE A 864 -11.00 -37.64 -8.17
C PHE A 864 -12.46 -37.71 -8.66
N HIS A 865 -13.21 -38.69 -8.16
CA HIS A 865 -14.65 -38.79 -8.45
C HIS A 865 -15.43 -37.74 -7.64
N ASN A 866 -16.30 -36.95 -8.29
CA ASN A 866 -17.05 -35.84 -7.67
C ASN A 866 -16.16 -34.89 -6.83
N PRO A 867 -15.17 -34.23 -7.43
CA PRO A 867 -14.09 -33.53 -6.71
C PRO A 867 -14.55 -32.42 -5.77
N THR A 868 -15.77 -31.92 -5.90
CA THR A 868 -16.35 -30.85 -5.07
C THR A 868 -17.18 -31.37 -3.89
N ILE A 869 -17.44 -32.68 -3.81
CA ILE A 869 -18.19 -33.30 -2.73
C ILE A 869 -17.20 -33.96 -1.78
N LEU A 870 -17.42 -33.77 -0.48
CA LEU A 870 -16.64 -34.44 0.55
C LEU A 870 -16.98 -35.93 0.58
N ASP A 871 -16.07 -36.75 0.05
CA ASP A 871 -16.17 -38.21 0.02
C ASP A 871 -14.91 -38.86 0.61
N THR A 872 -15.07 -39.55 1.73
CA THR A 872 -13.97 -40.24 2.41
C THR A 872 -13.71 -41.65 1.88
N THR A 873 -14.48 -42.09 0.87
CA THR A 873 -14.42 -43.45 0.32
C THR A 873 -13.78 -43.49 -1.08
N GLY A 874 -12.99 -44.53 -1.35
CA GLY A 874 -12.63 -44.92 -2.72
C GLY A 874 -11.39 -44.28 -3.37
N THR A 875 -10.80 -43.20 -2.84
CA THR A 875 -9.60 -42.58 -3.42
C THR A 875 -8.30 -43.11 -2.78
N PRO A 876 -7.36 -43.71 -3.55
CA PRO A 876 -6.05 -44.09 -3.04
C PRO A 876 -5.24 -42.88 -2.54
N ARG A 877 -4.56 -43.02 -1.40
CA ARG A 877 -3.80 -41.92 -0.78
C ARG A 877 -2.74 -41.33 -1.70
N GLU A 878 -2.14 -42.13 -2.58
CA GLU A 878 -1.09 -41.72 -3.50
C GLU A 878 -1.58 -40.73 -4.58
N ARG A 879 -2.91 -40.58 -4.74
CA ARG A 879 -3.51 -39.61 -5.65
C ARG A 879 -3.63 -38.21 -5.05
N TYR A 880 -3.58 -38.07 -3.73
CA TYR A 880 -3.67 -36.75 -3.11
C TYR A 880 -2.37 -35.98 -3.38
N LEU A 881 -2.50 -34.81 -4.01
CA LEU A 881 -1.39 -33.87 -4.11
C LEU A 881 -1.41 -33.00 -2.87
N CYS A 882 -0.37 -33.11 -2.04
CA CYS A 882 -0.21 -32.27 -0.85
C CYS A 882 0.76 -31.14 -1.15
N GLY A 883 0.42 -29.92 -0.71
CA GLY A 883 1.35 -28.79 -0.72
C GLY A 883 2.48 -28.95 0.30
N ASP A 884 3.52 -28.14 0.15
CA ASP A 884 4.61 -28.07 1.12
C ASP A 884 4.15 -27.30 2.37
N GLY A 885 3.82 -28.02 3.44
CA GLY A 885 3.21 -27.41 4.63
C GLY A 885 3.33 -28.20 5.93
N CYS A 886 2.37 -28.06 6.85
CA CYS A 886 2.38 -28.74 8.15
C CYS A 886 2.38 -30.27 8.01
N PHE A 887 1.78 -30.80 6.94
CA PHE A 887 1.83 -32.22 6.55
C PHE A 887 3.21 -32.65 6.06
N LYS A 888 3.98 -31.74 5.47
CA LYS A 888 5.40 -31.97 5.13
C LYS A 888 6.25 -31.94 6.40
N VAL A 889 6.03 -30.99 7.30
CA VAL A 889 6.83 -30.83 8.53
C VAL A 889 6.58 -31.98 9.51
N LEU A 890 5.31 -32.24 9.89
CA LEU A 890 4.95 -33.25 10.88
C LEU A 890 4.76 -34.66 10.29
N GLY A 891 4.60 -34.76 8.97
CA GLY A 891 4.17 -36.00 8.31
C GLY A 891 2.65 -36.20 8.40
N GLU A 892 2.06 -36.82 7.37
CA GLU A 892 0.61 -37.06 7.27
C GLU A 892 0.03 -37.77 8.50
N GLY A 893 0.72 -38.80 9.01
CA GLY A 893 0.24 -39.60 10.12
C GLY A 893 0.05 -38.80 11.42
N LEU A 894 1.04 -38.00 11.80
CA LEU A 894 0.96 -37.19 13.02
C LEU A 894 0.02 -35.98 12.83
N ALA A 895 0.11 -35.29 11.68
CA ALA A 895 -0.73 -34.13 11.40
C ALA A 895 -2.24 -34.47 11.39
N SER A 896 -2.63 -35.52 10.68
CA SER A 896 -4.03 -35.98 10.64
C SER A 896 -4.53 -36.44 12.00
N THR A 897 -3.68 -37.10 12.80
CA THR A 897 -4.02 -37.51 14.18
C THR A 897 -4.26 -36.30 15.08
N ILE A 898 -3.41 -35.28 14.99
CA ILE A 898 -3.57 -34.02 15.76
C ILE A 898 -4.91 -33.37 15.43
N ILE A 899 -5.23 -33.20 14.15
CA ILE A 899 -6.48 -32.56 13.72
C ILE A 899 -7.69 -33.38 14.19
N ALA A 900 -7.67 -34.71 13.98
CA ALA A 900 -8.74 -35.59 14.42
C ALA A 900 -9.01 -35.50 15.93
N GLU A 901 -7.98 -35.39 16.76
CA GLU A 901 -8.12 -35.25 18.22
C GLU A 901 -8.67 -33.89 18.65
N VAL A 902 -8.34 -32.81 17.93
CA VAL A 902 -8.98 -31.50 18.15
C VAL A 902 -10.46 -31.56 17.78
N LEU A 903 -10.81 -32.15 16.64
CA LEU A 903 -12.22 -32.33 16.24
C LEU A 903 -12.98 -33.16 17.27
N ARG A 904 -12.38 -34.25 17.77
CA ARG A 904 -12.97 -35.08 18.84
C ARG A 904 -13.16 -34.29 20.13
N GLY A 905 -12.26 -33.37 20.45
CA GLY A 905 -12.38 -32.45 21.58
C GLY A 905 -13.58 -31.52 21.43
N ILE A 906 -13.75 -30.90 20.26
CA ILE A 906 -14.89 -30.02 19.94
C ILE A 906 -16.21 -30.79 19.99
N LEU A 907 -16.28 -31.95 19.32
CA LEU A 907 -17.47 -32.80 19.24
C LEU A 907 -17.81 -33.52 20.55
N SER A 908 -17.01 -33.33 21.60
CA SER A 908 -17.32 -33.83 22.94
C SER A 908 -18.33 -32.95 23.70
N PHE A 909 -18.59 -31.74 23.21
CA PHE A 909 -19.64 -30.86 23.70
C PHE A 909 -20.96 -31.14 23.00
N ASP A 910 -22.08 -30.97 23.70
CA ASP A 910 -23.40 -31.31 23.16
C ASP A 910 -23.88 -30.26 22.15
N ASN A 911 -24.42 -30.71 21.02
CA ASN A 911 -25.08 -29.87 20.01
C ASN A 911 -24.23 -28.69 19.50
N VAL A 912 -22.96 -28.94 19.17
CA VAL A 912 -22.08 -27.94 18.56
C VAL A 912 -22.62 -27.46 17.22
N ARG A 913 -22.77 -26.14 17.06
CA ARG A 913 -23.34 -25.49 15.87
C ARG A 913 -22.77 -24.08 15.66
N ARG A 914 -22.95 -23.50 14.47
CA ARG A 914 -22.55 -22.10 14.20
C ARG A 914 -23.27 -21.11 15.14
N GLY A 915 -22.57 -20.04 15.50
CA GLY A 915 -23.15 -18.89 16.20
C GLY A 915 -24.16 -18.12 15.32
N PRO A 916 -24.92 -17.17 15.89
CA PRO A 916 -25.95 -16.45 15.17
C PRO A 916 -25.39 -15.42 14.17
N GLY A 917 -25.97 -15.37 12.97
CA GLY A 917 -25.64 -14.39 11.92
C GLY A 917 -24.17 -14.40 11.52
N GLN A 918 -23.62 -13.24 11.15
CA GLN A 918 -22.23 -13.08 10.71
C GLN A 918 -21.19 -13.57 11.73
N SER A 919 -21.55 -13.66 13.01
CA SER A 919 -20.62 -14.18 14.03
C SER A 919 -20.32 -15.66 13.85
N GLY A 920 -21.26 -16.44 13.32
CA GLY A 920 -21.10 -17.87 13.04
C GLY A 920 -20.44 -18.19 11.70
N ASP A 921 -20.32 -17.19 10.82
CA ASP A 921 -19.64 -17.31 9.54
C ASP A 921 -18.12 -17.18 9.72
N LEU A 922 -17.35 -17.81 8.83
CA LEU A 922 -15.92 -17.56 8.71
C LEU A 922 -15.71 -16.45 7.66
N PRO A 923 -15.47 -15.18 8.05
CA PRO A 923 -15.39 -14.07 7.10
C PRO A 923 -14.09 -14.18 6.29
N ARG A 924 -14.21 -14.63 5.05
CA ARG A 924 -13.10 -14.84 4.11
C ARG A 924 -13.51 -14.50 2.68
N PHE A 925 -12.54 -14.16 1.84
CA PHE A 925 -12.77 -13.79 0.44
C PHE A 925 -11.65 -14.34 -0.45
N GLU A 926 -11.91 -14.50 -1.75
CA GLU A 926 -10.89 -14.89 -2.73
C GLU A 926 -10.01 -13.67 -3.05
N ASP A 927 -8.69 -13.82 -2.91
CA ASP A 927 -7.73 -12.75 -3.18
C ASP A 927 -7.01 -13.00 -4.51
N ASN A 928 -7.55 -12.46 -5.60
CA ASN A 928 -6.98 -12.60 -6.94
C ASN A 928 -5.56 -12.01 -7.06
N THR A 929 -5.13 -11.17 -6.12
CA THR A 929 -3.80 -10.54 -6.12
C THR A 929 -2.76 -11.40 -5.42
N LEU A 930 -3.19 -12.39 -4.64
CA LEU A 930 -2.36 -13.35 -3.92
C LEU A 930 -2.88 -14.77 -4.18
N PRO A 931 -2.75 -15.32 -5.40
CA PRO A 931 -3.33 -16.60 -5.79
C PRO A 931 -2.80 -17.80 -4.98
N VAL A 932 -1.67 -17.63 -4.28
CA VAL A 932 -1.15 -18.62 -3.31
C VAL A 932 -2.10 -18.82 -2.13
N LEU A 933 -2.84 -17.78 -1.75
CA LEU A 933 -3.88 -17.88 -0.75
C LEU A 933 -5.11 -18.50 -1.40
N ARG A 934 -5.66 -19.56 -0.78
CA ARG A 934 -6.96 -20.09 -1.20
C ARG A 934 -8.07 -19.09 -0.85
N TYR A 935 -8.00 -18.55 0.35
CA TYR A 935 -8.81 -17.44 0.84
C TYR A 935 -7.95 -16.49 1.66
N ALA A 936 -8.31 -15.21 1.66
CA ALA A 936 -7.75 -14.19 2.53
C ALA A 936 -8.79 -13.73 3.56
N TYR A 937 -8.29 -13.09 4.61
CA TYR A 937 -9.02 -12.59 5.76
C TYR A 937 -8.66 -11.14 6.03
N LEU A 938 -9.50 -10.40 6.74
CA LEU A 938 -9.13 -9.08 7.26
C LEU A 938 -8.58 -9.24 8.68
N ASN A 939 -7.38 -8.72 8.94
CA ASN A 939 -6.79 -8.69 10.27
C ASN A 939 -7.38 -7.58 11.15
N GLU A 940 -6.88 -7.42 12.38
CA GLU A 940 -7.36 -6.37 13.31
C GLU A 940 -7.15 -4.94 12.79
N LYS A 941 -6.24 -4.74 11.84
CA LYS A 941 -6.00 -3.46 11.15
C LYS A 941 -6.82 -3.34 9.85
N MET A 942 -7.74 -4.27 9.59
CA MET A 942 -8.58 -4.33 8.39
C MET A 942 -7.79 -4.46 7.08
N LEU A 943 -6.57 -5.02 7.15
CA LEU A 943 -5.74 -5.32 5.99
C LEU A 943 -5.81 -6.82 5.63
N PRO A 944 -5.68 -7.19 4.34
CA PRO A 944 -5.64 -8.59 3.93
C PRO A 944 -4.54 -9.37 4.65
N SER A 945 -4.89 -10.57 5.08
CA SER A 945 -4.05 -11.51 5.82
C SER A 945 -4.37 -12.94 5.41
N ALA A 946 -3.38 -13.82 5.50
CA ALA A 946 -3.57 -15.25 5.33
C ALA A 946 -4.27 -15.91 6.53
N TRP A 947 -4.42 -15.18 7.65
CA TRP A 947 -4.78 -15.77 8.94
C TRP A 947 -6.22 -15.45 9.34
N PRO A 948 -7.06 -16.45 9.67
CA PRO A 948 -8.44 -16.24 10.07
C PRO A 948 -8.49 -15.51 11.40
N THR A 949 -9.49 -14.66 11.61
CA THR A 949 -9.58 -13.85 12.85
C THR A 949 -10.61 -14.40 13.83
N SER A 950 -11.78 -14.79 13.35
CA SER A 950 -12.93 -15.09 14.21
C SER A 950 -13.91 -16.05 13.55
N MET A 951 -14.49 -16.95 14.34
CA MET A 951 -15.72 -17.69 14.03
C MET A 951 -16.33 -18.13 15.36
N VAL A 952 -17.60 -17.82 15.59
CA VAL A 952 -18.31 -18.17 16.83
C VAL A 952 -19.07 -19.47 16.64
N ILE A 953 -18.99 -20.36 17.62
CA ILE A 953 -19.82 -21.57 17.71
C ILE A 953 -20.57 -21.58 19.03
N ASN A 954 -21.70 -22.29 19.03
CA ASN A 954 -22.55 -22.53 20.19
C ASN A 954 -22.56 -24.01 20.53
N TYR A 955 -22.69 -24.33 21.82
CA TYR A 955 -22.98 -25.69 22.31
C TYR A 955 -23.91 -25.62 23.53
N ASP A 956 -24.62 -26.71 23.79
CA ASP A 956 -25.59 -26.78 24.88
C ASP A 956 -24.91 -27.26 26.17
N VAL A 957 -25.33 -26.71 27.31
CA VAL A 957 -24.88 -27.13 28.63
C VAL A 957 -25.95 -27.96 29.34
N PRO A 958 -25.56 -29.02 30.09
CA PRO A 958 -26.48 -29.79 30.91
C PRO A 958 -27.25 -28.92 31.92
N ALA A 959 -28.47 -29.37 32.24
CA ALA A 959 -29.41 -28.70 33.14
C ALA A 959 -28.93 -28.57 34.58
#